data_AF-A0A535U0L8-F1
#
_entry.id   AF-A0A535U0L8-F1
#
_cell.length_a   1.000
_cell.length_b   1.000
_cell.length_c   1.000
_cell.angle_alpha   90.00
_cell.angle_beta   90.00
_cell.angle_gamma   90.00
#
_symmetry.space_group_name_H-M   'P 1'
#
loop_
_entity.id
_entity.type
_entity.pdbx_description
1 polymer ?
#
loop_
_entity_poly.entity_id
_entity_poly.type
_entity_poly.pdbx_seq_one_letter_code
_entity_poly.pdbx_strand_id
1 'polypeptide(L)'
;MKTLERNRIDQLVREVETDAYRWALASAADPVSAERLLLEAFASLAPSLAATPQVVELRERLRACIRKLGSRRRVSSGLPEARDDRAVTVSQSLHVQIVDLLEEQQAVEPVGRRRRVVLGLGGILLVAALAAYLWVRSDALAAAQPTVTALNPLAGAKEVPVRGDFRVTFGQRPDGTPSLRLEPANGVVDAAHWEGSTLVAGYSGLQLATRYQLVLDAAYRSRLKDVAHFQRRWTLTTEGYPVLVRVWPQDAASVVPRVGQLSIDFNHRPPVLPQLSLEPADATLLPAEWNGTTMTINYSGLKPLTRYQATLSVDYGVKTANITQQWAFSTEPGAPPAGVPVIWYSTSAPWTLPSGTQRLVAIDWSGQVVGTVYQAYATQQAPDGSVFFTSDRGLVDRAGAPVSTVSGFRSSPVIADDSRSLCDVVDNGGQLWLMTGPISGSLHRVTPLGQTGARNGPVILACSAANDRAVLAEIGMSGTTSVRVMALTTGRLLYQRSYGDLGLGVIASRDGQYLVEQIPTYDAQGQPLAATSVIRRTVDGRVMARIDKQRVLRFSWDGKRVVTAPFFPGLGANDVELLEWQTGKVLWRQPGGSGTNGSRTVYAMPQPNGASMAIAVGSQPNNGDVDQLWLVAPDGQATQVVDGVFYPAFYAGF
;
A
#
# COMPACT_ATOMS: atom_id res chain seq x y z
N MET A 1 76.97 -22.46 -34.89
CA MET A 1 75.68 -22.48 -35.60
C MET A 1 75.94 -22.42 -37.09
N LYS A 2 75.34 -23.35 -37.85
CA LYS A 2 75.45 -23.32 -39.32
C LYS A 2 74.54 -22.21 -39.87
N THR A 3 75.01 -21.46 -40.85
CA THR A 3 74.30 -20.34 -41.51
C THR A 3 72.91 -20.72 -42.05
N LEU A 4 72.69 -22.02 -42.31
CA LEU A 4 71.39 -22.56 -42.76
C LEU A 4 70.30 -22.58 -41.67
N GLU A 5 70.66 -22.76 -40.39
CA GLU A 5 69.69 -22.74 -39.29
C GLU A 5 69.23 -21.31 -38.96
N ARG A 6 70.13 -20.33 -39.13
CA ARG A 6 69.85 -18.91 -38.83
C ARG A 6 68.87 -18.30 -39.84
N ASN A 7 69.03 -18.57 -41.13
CA ASN A 7 68.10 -18.08 -42.17
C ASN A 7 66.70 -18.69 -42.06
N ARG A 8 66.59 -19.94 -41.60
CA ARG A 8 65.31 -20.63 -41.43
C ARG A 8 64.54 -20.12 -40.21
N ILE A 9 65.25 -19.82 -39.12
CA ILE A 9 64.71 -19.11 -37.96
C ILE A 9 64.25 -17.69 -38.34
N ASP A 10 65.02 -16.97 -39.16
CA ASP A 10 64.67 -15.61 -39.61
C ASP A 10 63.50 -15.57 -40.61
N GLN A 11 63.15 -16.69 -41.24
CA GLN A 11 61.94 -16.83 -42.07
C GLN A 11 60.71 -17.12 -41.21
N LEU A 12 60.82 -18.05 -40.27
CA LEU A 12 59.76 -18.41 -39.31
C LEU A 12 59.33 -17.23 -38.44
N VAL A 13 60.29 -16.42 -37.97
CA VAL A 13 59.99 -15.20 -37.21
C VAL A 13 59.15 -14.23 -38.03
N ARG A 14 59.44 -14.07 -39.33
CA ARG A 14 58.70 -13.12 -40.20
C ARG A 14 57.28 -13.56 -40.53
N GLU A 15 57.05 -14.85 -40.70
CA GLU A 15 55.70 -15.39 -40.97
C GLU A 15 54.80 -15.29 -39.74
N VAL A 16 55.30 -15.69 -38.56
CA VAL A 16 54.58 -15.57 -37.28
C VAL A 16 54.34 -14.11 -36.89
N GLU A 17 55.30 -13.22 -37.14
CA GLU A 17 55.24 -11.78 -36.84
C GLU A 17 54.15 -11.07 -37.67
N THR A 18 53.93 -11.48 -38.93
CA THR A 18 53.02 -10.77 -39.84
C THR A 18 51.56 -11.09 -39.55
N ASP A 19 51.23 -12.34 -39.19
CA ASP A 19 49.85 -12.74 -38.94
C ASP A 19 49.43 -12.48 -37.49
N ALA A 20 50.26 -12.81 -36.48
CA ALA A 20 49.91 -12.59 -35.07
C ALA A 20 49.72 -11.10 -34.73
N TYR A 21 50.53 -10.21 -35.33
CA TYR A 21 50.41 -8.77 -35.11
C TYR A 21 49.19 -8.15 -35.82
N ARG A 22 48.82 -8.68 -37.00
CA ARG A 22 47.63 -8.25 -37.76
C ARG A 22 46.33 -8.61 -37.03
N TRP A 23 46.30 -9.76 -36.35
CA TRP A 23 45.17 -10.20 -35.52
C TRP A 23 45.10 -9.47 -34.17
N ALA A 24 46.24 -9.20 -33.52
CA ALA A 24 46.28 -8.42 -32.27
C ALA A 24 45.83 -6.95 -32.45
N LEU A 25 46.12 -6.33 -33.60
CA LEU A 25 45.63 -5.01 -33.98
C LEU A 25 44.12 -4.96 -34.24
N ALA A 26 43.51 -6.08 -34.68
CA ALA A 26 42.07 -6.15 -34.91
C ALA A 26 41.26 -6.28 -33.61
N SER A 27 41.92 -6.52 -32.47
CA SER A 27 41.28 -6.80 -31.18
C SER A 27 41.69 -5.85 -30.05
N ALA A 28 42.48 -4.81 -30.32
CA ALA A 28 42.96 -3.86 -29.33
C ALA A 28 42.72 -2.39 -29.76
N ALA A 29 42.43 -1.51 -28.80
CA ALA A 29 42.09 -0.11 -29.06
C ALA A 29 43.28 0.76 -29.52
N ASP A 30 44.52 0.33 -29.26
CA ASP A 30 45.73 1.05 -29.65
C ASP A 30 46.96 0.11 -29.83
N PRO A 31 48.03 0.57 -30.52
CA PRO A 31 49.22 -0.24 -30.80
C PRO A 31 50.02 -0.68 -29.56
N VAL A 32 49.95 0.06 -28.46
CA VAL A 32 50.66 -0.25 -27.20
C VAL A 32 49.94 -1.37 -26.44
N SER A 33 48.61 -1.40 -26.51
CA SER A 33 47.78 -2.48 -25.97
C SER A 33 47.96 -3.80 -26.74
N ALA A 34 48.09 -3.75 -28.06
CA ALA A 34 48.42 -4.92 -28.88
C ALA A 34 49.82 -5.49 -28.58
N GLU A 35 50.80 -4.62 -28.33
CA GLU A 35 52.17 -5.00 -27.94
C GLU A 35 52.18 -5.74 -26.58
N ARG A 36 51.40 -5.25 -25.61
CA ARG A 36 51.32 -5.82 -24.26
C ARG A 36 50.65 -7.21 -24.26
N LEU A 37 49.58 -7.38 -25.04
CA LEU A 37 48.88 -8.65 -25.22
C LEU A 37 49.77 -9.74 -25.84
N LEU A 38 50.56 -9.40 -26.86
CA LEU A 38 51.47 -10.35 -27.49
C LEU A 38 52.62 -10.76 -26.56
N LEU A 39 53.13 -9.84 -25.74
CA LEU A 39 54.17 -10.14 -24.76
C LEU A 39 53.67 -11.01 -23.60
N GLU A 40 52.42 -10.83 -23.15
CA GLU A 40 51.77 -11.69 -22.14
C GLU A 40 51.42 -13.08 -22.68
N ALA A 41 50.93 -13.18 -23.93
CA ALA A 41 50.69 -14.45 -24.61
C ALA A 41 51.99 -15.27 -24.78
N PHE A 42 53.10 -14.63 -25.14
CA PHE A 42 54.40 -15.30 -25.22
C PHE A 42 54.99 -15.66 -23.85
N ALA A 43 54.73 -14.86 -22.82
CA ALA A 43 55.18 -15.18 -21.46
C ALA A 43 54.42 -16.37 -20.85
N SER A 44 53.13 -16.52 -21.18
CA SER A 44 52.28 -17.62 -20.70
C SER A 44 52.51 -18.96 -21.42
N LEU A 45 53.15 -18.96 -22.59
CA LEU A 45 53.64 -20.17 -23.29
C LEU A 45 54.93 -20.76 -22.68
N ALA A 46 55.57 -20.06 -21.74
CA ALA A 46 56.85 -20.48 -21.16
C ALA A 46 56.83 -21.78 -20.30
N PRO A 47 55.72 -22.26 -19.71
CA PRO A 47 55.75 -23.50 -18.93
C PRO A 47 55.72 -24.78 -19.78
N SER A 48 55.33 -24.72 -21.06
CA SER A 48 54.96 -25.90 -21.86
C SER A 48 56.00 -26.35 -22.91
N LEU A 49 57.15 -25.68 -23.03
CA LEU A 49 58.22 -26.05 -23.98
C LEU A 49 59.53 -26.34 -23.24
N ALA A 50 60.16 -27.49 -23.52
CA ALA A 50 61.47 -27.81 -22.95
C ALA A 50 62.51 -26.76 -23.37
N ALA A 51 63.23 -26.21 -22.39
CA ALA A 51 64.18 -25.12 -22.58
C ALA A 51 65.43 -25.55 -23.34
N THR A 52 65.33 -25.68 -24.66
CA THR A 52 66.49 -25.85 -25.54
C THR A 52 67.10 -24.50 -25.89
N PRO A 53 68.43 -24.41 -26.16
CA PRO A 53 69.11 -23.15 -26.48
C PRO A 53 68.50 -22.39 -27.67
N GLN A 54 67.91 -23.11 -28.61
CA GLN A 54 67.26 -22.57 -29.82
C GLN A 54 65.94 -21.85 -29.49
N VAL A 55 65.15 -22.37 -28.54
CA VAL A 55 63.90 -21.77 -28.08
C VAL A 55 64.16 -20.47 -27.29
N VAL A 56 65.24 -20.44 -26.51
CA VAL A 56 65.67 -19.24 -25.79
C VAL A 56 66.12 -18.14 -26.76
N GLU A 57 66.87 -18.49 -27.81
CA GLU A 57 67.31 -17.52 -28.84
C GLU A 57 66.13 -16.98 -29.66
N LEU A 58 65.17 -17.83 -30.03
CA LEU A 58 63.95 -17.43 -30.72
C LEU A 58 63.12 -16.44 -29.89
N ARG A 59 63.00 -16.68 -28.58
CA ARG A 59 62.25 -15.83 -27.64
C ARG A 59 62.82 -14.43 -27.52
N GLU A 60 64.15 -14.31 -27.40
CA GLU A 60 64.81 -13.01 -27.28
C GLU A 60 64.76 -12.22 -28.59
N ARG A 61 64.81 -12.90 -29.76
CA ARG A 61 64.64 -12.24 -31.07
C ARG A 61 63.22 -11.75 -31.33
N LEU A 62 62.19 -12.53 -30.98
CA LEU A 62 60.77 -12.12 -31.11
C LEU A 62 60.45 -10.91 -30.22
N ARG A 63 60.95 -10.90 -28.97
CA ARG A 63 60.81 -9.75 -28.06
C ARG A 63 61.47 -8.49 -28.61
N ALA A 64 62.65 -8.61 -29.22
CA ALA A 64 63.35 -7.49 -29.84
C ALA A 64 62.63 -6.96 -31.10
N CYS A 65 62.00 -7.83 -31.89
CA CYS A 65 61.25 -7.44 -33.09
C CYS A 65 59.92 -6.73 -32.75
N ILE A 66 59.16 -7.27 -31.79
CA ILE A 66 57.89 -6.70 -31.31
C ILE A 66 58.10 -5.25 -30.80
N ARG A 67 59.15 -5.01 -30.00
CA ARG A 67 59.50 -3.66 -29.52
C ARG A 67 59.91 -2.70 -30.65
N LYS A 68 60.54 -3.22 -31.71
CA LYS A 68 60.98 -2.42 -32.87
C LYS A 68 59.80 -2.00 -33.75
N LEU A 69 58.75 -2.82 -33.86
CA LEU A 69 57.52 -2.50 -34.59
C LEU A 69 56.63 -1.49 -33.86
N GLY A 70 56.48 -1.61 -32.53
CA GLY A 70 55.73 -0.63 -31.73
C GLY A 70 56.31 0.79 -31.80
N SER A 71 57.63 0.90 -31.95
CA SER A 71 58.32 2.20 -32.09
C SER A 71 58.15 2.88 -33.47
N ARG A 72 57.90 2.13 -34.55
CA ARG A 72 57.78 2.67 -35.92
C ARG A 72 56.41 3.26 -36.26
N ARG A 73 55.33 2.88 -35.56
CA ARG A 73 53.95 3.33 -35.84
C ARG A 73 53.42 4.42 -34.90
N ARG A 74 54.21 4.88 -33.91
CA ARG A 74 53.85 6.00 -33.03
C ARG A 74 53.83 7.38 -33.71
N VAL A 75 54.22 7.47 -34.98
CA VAL A 75 54.27 8.74 -35.73
C VAL A 75 53.23 8.71 -36.85
N SER A 76 51.95 8.87 -36.51
CA SER A 76 50.88 9.32 -37.41
C SER A 76 49.60 9.64 -36.60
N SER A 77 49.22 10.91 -36.61
CA SER A 77 48.05 11.64 -36.06
C SER A 77 46.68 11.02 -36.41
N GLY A 78 45.54 11.27 -35.74
CA GLY A 78 45.08 12.20 -34.70
C GLY A 78 43.59 11.90 -34.36
N LEU A 79 43.08 12.44 -33.24
CA LEU A 79 41.73 12.29 -32.62
C LEU A 79 40.53 12.68 -33.54
N PRO A 80 39.21 12.43 -33.22
CA PRO A 80 38.58 12.02 -31.93
C PRO A 80 37.39 10.98 -31.97
N GLU A 81 36.90 10.63 -30.77
CA GLU A 81 35.53 10.16 -30.37
C GLU A 81 34.93 8.82 -30.86
N ALA A 82 34.67 7.89 -29.92
CA ALA A 82 33.33 7.42 -29.50
C ALA A 82 33.39 6.06 -28.73
N ARG A 83 32.48 5.91 -27.76
CA ARG A 83 32.24 4.79 -26.81
C ARG A 83 32.38 3.35 -27.35
N ASP A 84 32.92 2.44 -26.52
CA ASP A 84 32.21 1.25 -25.98
C ASP A 84 33.08 0.56 -24.89
N ASP A 85 32.64 0.54 -23.62
CA ASP A 85 33.31 -0.18 -22.52
C ASP A 85 32.94 -1.68 -22.56
N ARG A 86 33.33 -2.35 -23.64
CA ARG A 86 33.33 -3.82 -23.70
C ARG A 86 34.70 -4.35 -23.28
N ALA A 87 34.73 -5.07 -22.18
CA ALA A 87 35.86 -5.93 -21.82
C ALA A 87 36.08 -6.95 -22.97
N VAL A 88 37.15 -6.77 -23.74
CA VAL A 88 37.56 -7.68 -24.80
C VAL A 88 38.15 -8.94 -24.17
N THR A 89 37.42 -10.06 -24.29
CA THR A 89 37.92 -11.41 -23.98
C THR A 89 38.95 -11.85 -25.01
N VAL A 90 40.13 -12.24 -24.55
CA VAL A 90 41.17 -12.90 -25.36
C VAL A 90 40.63 -14.24 -25.86
N SER A 91 40.59 -14.44 -27.18
CA SER A 91 40.14 -15.69 -27.79
C SER A 91 41.12 -16.84 -27.52
N GLN A 92 40.59 -17.97 -27.07
CA GLN A 92 41.28 -19.28 -26.98
C GLN A 92 41.97 -19.72 -28.29
N SER A 93 41.64 -19.11 -29.43
CA SER A 93 42.15 -19.49 -30.76
C SER A 93 43.62 -19.12 -31.02
N LEU A 94 44.16 -18.06 -30.42
CA LEU A 94 45.56 -17.63 -30.66
C LEU A 94 46.55 -18.57 -29.95
N HIS A 95 46.18 -19.08 -28.79
CA HIS A 95 47.00 -20.00 -27.99
C HIS A 95 47.15 -21.35 -28.70
N VAL A 96 46.08 -21.88 -29.27
CA VAL A 96 46.07 -23.17 -29.98
C VAL A 96 46.89 -23.11 -31.26
N GLN A 97 46.80 -22.02 -32.04
CA GLN A 97 47.55 -21.88 -33.30
C GLN A 97 49.07 -21.76 -33.10
N ILE A 98 49.54 -21.17 -32.00
CA ILE A 98 50.98 -21.08 -31.71
C ILE A 98 51.54 -22.42 -31.22
N VAL A 99 50.73 -23.22 -30.51
CA VAL A 99 51.09 -24.55 -30.04
C VAL A 99 51.14 -25.54 -31.20
N ASP A 100 50.13 -25.56 -32.09
CA ASP A 100 50.10 -26.42 -33.28
C ASP A 100 51.33 -26.20 -34.18
N LEU A 101 51.73 -24.93 -34.39
CA LEU A 101 52.86 -24.57 -35.25
C LEU A 101 54.23 -24.93 -34.66
N LEU A 102 54.32 -25.07 -33.33
CA LEU A 102 55.52 -25.52 -32.61
C LEU A 102 55.60 -27.05 -32.52
N GLU A 103 54.46 -27.73 -32.45
CA GLU A 103 54.39 -29.20 -32.48
C GLU A 103 54.67 -29.76 -33.89
N GLU A 104 54.26 -29.05 -34.95
CA GLU A 104 54.50 -29.45 -36.35
C GLU A 104 56.01 -29.43 -36.73
N GLN A 105 56.83 -28.64 -36.04
CA GLN A 105 58.30 -28.59 -36.24
C GLN A 105 59.08 -29.62 -35.41
N GLN A 106 58.45 -30.35 -34.49
CA GLN A 106 59.11 -31.43 -33.74
C GLN A 106 59.06 -32.79 -34.44
N ALA A 107 58.39 -32.89 -35.59
CA ALA A 107 58.22 -34.13 -36.34
C ALA A 107 59.09 -34.18 -37.62
N VAL A 108 60.41 -34.33 -37.51
CA VAL A 108 61.23 -34.94 -38.59
C VAL A 108 62.37 -35.78 -37.97
N GLU A 109 62.41 -37.07 -38.32
CA GLU A 109 63.41 -38.08 -37.96
C GLU A 109 64.88 -37.67 -38.20
N PRO A 110 65.84 -38.35 -37.53
CA PRO A 110 67.13 -38.60 -38.14
C PRO A 110 67.44 -40.11 -38.25
N VAL A 111 67.44 -40.61 -39.48
CA VAL A 111 68.11 -41.86 -39.84
C VAL A 111 69.63 -41.64 -39.85
N GLY A 112 70.34 -42.34 -38.96
CA GLY A 112 71.63 -42.96 -39.31
C GLY A 112 72.91 -42.44 -38.64
N ARG A 113 73.29 -43.04 -37.50
CA ARG A 113 74.51 -43.89 -37.40
C ARG A 113 74.63 -44.64 -36.06
N ARG A 114 74.25 -45.92 -36.10
CA ARG A 114 74.85 -47.14 -35.50
C ARG A 114 75.96 -46.94 -34.44
N ARG A 115 75.84 -47.53 -33.23
CA ARG A 115 76.21 -48.94 -32.87
C ARG A 115 76.24 -49.14 -31.33
N ARG A 116 75.63 -50.27 -30.87
CA ARG A 116 75.75 -50.97 -29.55
C ARG A 116 75.00 -50.28 -28.39
N VAL A 117 74.10 -50.90 -27.64
CA VAL A 117 74.09 -52.27 -27.07
C VAL A 117 72.64 -52.79 -26.98
N VAL A 118 72.48 -54.08 -27.28
CA VAL A 118 71.29 -54.92 -27.11
C VAL A 118 70.96 -55.06 -25.62
N LEU A 119 69.67 -54.93 -25.22
CA LEU A 119 68.94 -55.82 -24.27
C LEU A 119 67.58 -55.21 -23.86
N GLY A 120 66.48 -55.94 -24.09
CA GLY A 120 65.22 -55.77 -23.34
C GLY A 120 63.95 -55.38 -24.11
N LEU A 121 63.47 -56.22 -25.04
CA LEU A 121 62.19 -56.11 -25.77
C LEU A 121 60.91 -56.25 -24.90
N GLY A 122 60.96 -55.92 -23.61
CA GLY A 122 59.81 -55.99 -22.68
C GLY A 122 59.19 -54.64 -22.30
N GLY A 123 59.88 -53.51 -22.53
CA GLY A 123 59.47 -52.20 -21.99
C GLY A 123 58.44 -51.41 -22.81
N ILE A 124 58.41 -51.56 -24.14
CA ILE A 124 57.57 -50.71 -25.02
C ILE A 124 56.09 -51.12 -24.98
N LEU A 125 55.79 -52.43 -24.88
CA LEU A 125 54.41 -52.91 -24.69
C LEU A 125 53.85 -52.54 -23.32
N LEU A 126 54.69 -52.49 -22.28
CA LEU A 126 54.28 -52.08 -20.93
C LEU A 126 53.94 -50.59 -20.87
N VAL A 127 54.69 -49.72 -21.54
CA VAL A 127 54.41 -48.27 -21.55
C VAL A 127 53.15 -47.94 -22.37
N ALA A 128 52.95 -48.59 -23.52
CA ALA A 128 51.72 -48.41 -24.31
C ALA A 128 50.47 -48.97 -23.60
N ALA A 129 50.59 -50.15 -22.95
CA ALA A 129 49.51 -50.72 -22.14
C ALA A 129 49.19 -49.86 -20.91
N LEU A 130 50.21 -49.27 -20.26
CA LEU A 130 50.04 -48.34 -19.15
C LEU A 130 49.34 -47.04 -19.59
N ALA A 131 49.72 -46.48 -20.74
CA ALA A 131 49.08 -45.29 -21.30
C ALA A 131 47.60 -45.55 -21.65
N ALA A 132 47.29 -46.69 -22.29
CA ALA A 132 45.92 -47.09 -22.58
C ALA A 132 45.10 -47.32 -21.30
N TYR A 133 45.70 -47.94 -20.28
CA TYR A 133 45.09 -48.15 -18.96
C TYR A 133 44.78 -46.83 -18.24
N LEU A 134 45.71 -45.87 -18.27
CA LEU A 134 45.51 -44.55 -17.69
C LEU A 134 44.45 -43.73 -18.45
N TRP A 135 44.42 -43.83 -19.79
CA TRP A 135 43.44 -43.14 -20.62
C TRP A 135 42.02 -43.63 -20.36
N VAL A 136 41.79 -44.95 -20.37
CA VAL A 136 40.50 -45.58 -20.04
C VAL A 136 40.03 -45.20 -18.63
N ARG A 137 40.96 -45.12 -17.66
CA ARG A 137 40.64 -44.66 -16.31
C ARG A 137 40.31 -43.18 -16.23
N SER A 138 41.02 -42.34 -16.98
CA SER A 138 40.76 -40.90 -17.06
C SER A 138 39.41 -40.59 -17.72
N ASP A 139 39.05 -41.31 -18.78
CA ASP A 139 37.78 -41.14 -19.50
C ASP A 139 36.60 -41.62 -18.66
N ALA A 140 36.74 -42.78 -17.99
CA ALA A 140 35.75 -43.27 -17.03
C ALA A 140 35.54 -42.31 -15.85
N LEU A 141 36.58 -41.55 -15.47
CA LEU A 141 36.52 -40.55 -14.41
C LEU A 141 35.90 -39.23 -14.92
N ALA A 142 36.23 -38.79 -16.12
CA ALA A 142 35.63 -37.60 -16.74
C ALA A 142 34.12 -37.80 -16.98
N ALA A 143 33.72 -38.98 -17.46
CA ALA A 143 32.31 -39.34 -17.65
C ALA A 143 31.50 -39.44 -16.34
N ALA A 144 32.17 -39.67 -15.20
CA ALA A 144 31.56 -39.75 -13.88
C ALA A 144 31.54 -38.41 -13.12
N GLN A 145 32.07 -37.33 -13.71
CA GLN A 145 32.13 -36.03 -13.06
C GLN A 145 30.71 -35.48 -12.83
N PRO A 146 30.36 -35.03 -11.60
CA PRO A 146 29.07 -34.43 -11.30
C PRO A 146 28.77 -33.21 -12.18
N THR A 147 27.60 -33.20 -12.81
CA THR A 147 27.09 -32.05 -13.57
C THR A 147 26.05 -31.32 -12.74
N VAL A 148 26.28 -30.05 -12.41
CA VAL A 148 25.31 -29.22 -11.69
C VAL A 148 24.45 -28.47 -12.72
N THR A 149 23.15 -28.74 -12.71
CA THR A 149 22.17 -28.25 -13.69
C THR A 149 21.44 -26.99 -13.22
N ALA A 150 21.26 -26.81 -11.90
CA ALA A 150 20.64 -25.62 -11.33
C ALA A 150 21.21 -25.25 -9.95
N LEU A 151 21.19 -23.97 -9.64
CA LEU A 151 21.60 -23.39 -8.36
C LEU A 151 20.53 -22.43 -7.84
N ASN A 152 20.22 -22.50 -6.56
CA ASN A 152 19.43 -21.48 -5.85
C ASN A 152 20.11 -21.17 -4.51
N PRO A 153 20.53 -19.92 -4.23
CA PRO A 153 20.56 -18.77 -5.13
C PRO A 153 21.47 -18.97 -6.35
N LEU A 154 21.18 -18.24 -7.44
CA LEU A 154 21.97 -18.28 -8.67
C LEU A 154 23.40 -17.75 -8.45
N ALA A 155 24.33 -18.17 -9.30
CA ALA A 155 25.68 -17.63 -9.31
C ALA A 155 25.66 -16.12 -9.63
N GLY A 156 26.21 -15.30 -8.75
CA GLY A 156 26.18 -13.85 -8.83
C GLY A 156 24.88 -13.20 -8.34
N ALA A 157 24.00 -13.95 -7.69
CA ALA A 157 22.74 -13.40 -7.15
C ALA A 157 23.01 -12.25 -6.17
N LYS A 158 22.16 -11.22 -6.26
CA LYS A 158 22.10 -10.08 -5.34
C LYS A 158 20.79 -10.14 -4.55
N GLU A 159 20.73 -9.41 -3.44
CA GLU A 159 19.56 -9.39 -2.54
C GLU A 159 19.18 -10.80 -2.05
N VAL A 160 20.19 -11.63 -1.77
CA VAL A 160 19.96 -12.93 -1.17
C VAL A 160 19.56 -12.73 0.30
N PRO A 161 18.42 -13.27 0.77
CA PRO A 161 18.00 -13.14 2.16
C PRO A 161 19.08 -13.63 3.12
N VAL A 162 19.17 -13.09 4.33
CA VAL A 162 20.15 -13.55 5.33
C VAL A 162 19.84 -14.93 5.94
N ARG A 163 18.69 -15.52 5.57
CA ARG A 163 18.24 -16.86 5.97
C ARG A 163 17.46 -17.53 4.83
N GLY A 164 17.64 -18.83 4.63
CA GLY A 164 16.94 -19.59 3.60
C GLY A 164 17.57 -20.94 3.32
N ASP A 165 17.37 -21.47 2.11
CA ASP A 165 17.94 -22.73 1.67
C ASP A 165 18.91 -22.54 0.50
N PHE A 166 20.08 -23.17 0.58
CA PHE A 166 20.91 -23.44 -0.58
C PHE A 166 20.43 -24.72 -1.26
N ARG A 167 20.14 -24.64 -2.56
CA ARG A 167 19.74 -25.79 -3.37
C ARG A 167 20.69 -25.95 -4.55
N VAL A 168 21.29 -27.13 -4.67
CA VAL A 168 22.17 -27.51 -5.78
C VAL A 168 21.59 -28.73 -6.46
N THR A 169 21.10 -28.56 -7.69
CA THR A 169 20.54 -29.67 -8.47
C THR A 169 21.61 -30.25 -9.37
N PHE A 170 21.79 -31.57 -9.31
CA PHE A 170 22.68 -32.31 -10.18
C PHE A 170 21.91 -33.04 -11.29
N GLY A 171 22.56 -33.23 -12.44
CA GLY A 171 22.02 -34.04 -13.54
C GLY A 171 21.86 -35.51 -13.12
N GLN A 172 22.79 -36.01 -12.29
CA GLN A 172 22.69 -37.28 -11.58
C GLN A 172 23.29 -37.12 -10.18
N ARG A 173 22.70 -37.81 -9.19
CA ARG A 173 23.16 -37.74 -7.79
C ARG A 173 24.57 -38.34 -7.68
N PRO A 174 25.57 -37.59 -7.16
CA PRO A 174 26.91 -38.11 -6.91
C PRO A 174 26.91 -39.17 -5.80
N ASP A 175 27.80 -40.15 -5.90
CA ASP A 175 27.93 -41.24 -4.91
C ASP A 175 28.57 -40.79 -3.58
N GLY A 176 29.31 -39.68 -3.58
CA GLY A 176 29.92 -39.13 -2.36
C GLY A 176 28.99 -38.17 -1.61
N THR A 177 29.30 -37.91 -0.34
CA THR A 177 28.59 -36.90 0.47
C THR A 177 29.13 -35.51 0.15
N PRO A 178 28.38 -34.65 -0.56
CA PRO A 178 28.81 -33.28 -0.81
C PRO A 178 28.73 -32.46 0.48
N SER A 179 29.65 -31.50 0.62
CA SER A 179 29.64 -30.50 1.68
C SER A 179 29.52 -29.10 1.07
N LEU A 180 28.70 -28.26 1.69
CA LEU A 180 28.59 -26.84 1.40
C LEU A 180 29.24 -26.04 2.52
N ARG A 181 30.12 -25.09 2.16
CA ARG A 181 30.67 -24.11 3.12
C ARG A 181 30.60 -22.69 2.58
N LEU A 182 30.49 -21.74 3.49
CA LEU A 182 30.50 -20.31 3.20
C LEU A 182 31.85 -19.69 3.53
N GLU A 183 32.27 -18.77 2.67
CA GLU A 183 33.43 -17.90 2.87
C GLU A 183 32.96 -16.44 2.67
N PRO A 184 32.99 -15.56 3.70
CA PRO A 184 33.44 -15.80 5.07
C PRO A 184 32.53 -16.76 5.88
N ALA A 185 33.10 -17.44 6.88
CA ALA A 185 32.44 -18.45 7.72
C ALA A 185 31.72 -17.86 8.95
N ASN A 186 31.13 -16.67 8.80
CA ASN A 186 30.38 -15.97 9.85
C ASN A 186 28.87 -16.33 9.86
N GLY A 187 28.38 -17.04 8.83
CA GLY A 187 27.05 -17.64 8.78
C GLY A 187 27.05 -19.12 9.16
N VAL A 188 25.87 -19.62 9.50
CA VAL A 188 25.62 -21.04 9.78
C VAL A 188 25.05 -21.71 8.53
N VAL A 189 25.60 -22.87 8.17
CA VAL A 189 25.05 -23.77 7.15
C VAL A 189 24.72 -25.08 7.84
N ASP A 190 23.46 -25.50 7.75
CA ASP A 190 22.98 -26.74 8.34
C ASP A 190 23.53 -27.95 7.59
N ALA A 191 23.42 -29.13 8.20
CA ALA A 191 23.78 -30.38 7.55
C ALA A 191 22.95 -30.58 6.27
N ALA A 192 23.64 -30.75 5.15
CA ALA A 192 22.97 -30.90 3.86
C ALA A 192 22.24 -32.25 3.77
N HIS A 193 21.02 -32.24 3.23
CA HIS A 193 20.23 -33.44 2.93
C HIS A 193 19.89 -33.53 1.45
N TRP A 194 19.46 -34.72 1.01
CA TRP A 194 19.13 -35.00 -0.37
C TRP A 194 17.61 -34.98 -0.60
N GLU A 195 17.17 -34.21 -1.59
CA GLU A 195 15.83 -34.22 -2.16
C GLU A 195 15.93 -34.66 -3.63
N GLY A 196 15.79 -35.96 -3.90
CA GLY A 196 16.01 -36.51 -5.24
C GLY A 196 17.46 -36.35 -5.70
N SER A 197 17.68 -35.60 -6.78
CA SER A 197 19.02 -35.21 -7.28
C SER A 197 19.46 -33.81 -6.81
N THR A 198 18.71 -33.18 -5.90
CA THR A 198 19.00 -31.86 -5.34
C THR A 198 19.55 -31.99 -3.93
N LEU A 199 20.69 -31.35 -3.68
CA LEU A 199 21.25 -31.16 -2.35
C LEU A 199 20.66 -29.88 -1.75
N VAL A 200 20.11 -29.98 -0.55
CA VAL A 200 19.50 -28.85 0.18
C VAL A 200 20.22 -28.65 1.50
N ALA A 201 20.58 -27.41 1.82
CA ALA A 201 21.14 -27.04 3.12
C ALA A 201 20.55 -25.70 3.58
N GLY A 202 19.96 -25.69 4.78
CA GLY A 202 19.50 -24.45 5.42
C GLY A 202 20.69 -23.55 5.75
N TYR A 203 20.50 -22.24 5.67
CA TYR A 203 21.47 -21.26 6.13
C TYR A 203 20.81 -20.15 6.93
N SER A 204 21.56 -19.63 7.91
CA SER A 204 21.13 -18.52 8.76
C SER A 204 22.31 -17.72 9.28
N GLY A 205 22.04 -16.52 9.83
CA GLY A 205 23.07 -15.69 10.45
C GLY A 205 24.02 -15.01 9.48
N LEU A 206 23.68 -14.93 8.19
CA LEU A 206 24.49 -14.15 7.24
C LEU A 206 24.42 -12.66 7.57
N GLN A 207 25.55 -11.97 7.45
CA GLN A 207 25.62 -10.52 7.53
C GLN A 207 24.97 -9.84 6.31
N LEU A 208 24.32 -8.69 6.54
CA LEU A 208 23.76 -7.83 5.50
C LEU A 208 24.84 -7.22 4.61
N ALA A 209 24.47 -6.85 3.39
CA ALA A 209 25.30 -6.18 2.39
C ALA A 209 26.68 -6.84 2.19
N THR A 210 26.75 -8.17 2.36
CA THR A 210 28.00 -8.92 2.39
C THR A 210 28.08 -9.89 1.22
N ARG A 211 29.24 -9.91 0.56
CA ARG A 211 29.53 -10.87 -0.49
C ARG A 211 30.04 -12.17 0.11
N TYR A 212 29.34 -13.26 -0.16
CA TYR A 212 29.75 -14.62 0.19
C TYR A 212 30.22 -15.37 -1.05
N GLN A 213 31.17 -16.28 -0.84
CA GLN A 213 31.55 -17.32 -1.75
C GLN A 213 31.08 -18.65 -1.18
N LEU A 214 30.17 -19.32 -1.90
CA LEU A 214 29.70 -20.65 -1.55
C LEU A 214 30.59 -21.67 -2.25
N VAL A 215 31.14 -22.59 -1.47
CA VAL A 215 32.03 -23.64 -1.96
C VAL A 215 31.36 -24.99 -1.77
N LEU A 216 31.09 -25.65 -2.88
CA LEU A 216 30.60 -27.01 -2.96
C LEU A 216 31.79 -27.93 -3.21
N ASP A 217 32.02 -28.85 -2.29
CA ASP A 217 32.99 -29.92 -2.43
C ASP A 217 32.29 -31.27 -2.40
N ALA A 218 32.64 -32.15 -3.33
CA ALA A 218 32.13 -33.51 -3.38
C ALA A 218 33.23 -34.47 -3.86
N ALA A 219 33.33 -35.62 -3.22
CA ALA A 219 34.08 -36.75 -3.79
C ALA A 219 33.19 -37.52 -4.76
N TYR A 220 33.73 -38.01 -5.86
CA TYR A 220 32.98 -38.87 -6.79
C TYR A 220 33.84 -40.05 -7.23
N ARG A 221 33.18 -41.14 -7.65
CA ARG A 221 33.82 -42.39 -8.07
C ARG A 221 33.49 -42.72 -9.51
N SER A 222 34.49 -43.17 -10.27
CA SER A 222 34.27 -43.72 -11.61
C SER A 222 33.68 -45.14 -11.55
N ARG A 223 33.18 -45.64 -12.69
CA ARG A 223 32.78 -47.06 -12.84
C ARG A 223 33.94 -48.04 -12.57
N LEU A 224 35.18 -47.57 -12.61
CA LEU A 224 36.40 -48.34 -12.35
C LEU A 224 36.91 -48.19 -10.89
N LYS A 225 36.08 -47.59 -10.02
CA LYS A 225 36.34 -47.32 -8.59
C LYS A 225 37.44 -46.30 -8.31
N ASP A 226 37.90 -45.56 -9.32
CA ASP A 226 38.83 -44.44 -9.12
C ASP A 226 38.09 -43.28 -8.44
N VAL A 227 38.76 -42.61 -7.50
CA VAL A 227 38.19 -41.50 -6.72
C VAL A 227 38.75 -40.18 -7.22
N ALA A 228 37.89 -39.19 -7.42
CA ALA A 228 38.30 -37.81 -7.70
C ALA A 228 37.47 -36.80 -6.91
N HIS A 229 37.91 -35.54 -6.97
CA HIS A 229 37.32 -34.43 -6.24
C HIS A 229 36.68 -33.44 -7.20
N PHE A 230 35.43 -33.10 -6.92
CA PHE A 230 34.68 -32.06 -7.60
C PHE A 230 34.56 -30.85 -6.67
N GLN A 231 34.99 -29.70 -7.15
CA GLN A 231 34.83 -28.42 -6.45
C GLN A 231 34.15 -27.41 -7.37
N ARG A 232 33.10 -26.76 -6.87
CA ARG A 232 32.45 -25.64 -7.55
C ARG A 232 32.33 -24.47 -6.60
N ARG A 233 32.65 -23.28 -7.09
CA ARG A 233 32.53 -22.03 -6.33
C ARG A 233 31.66 -21.04 -7.09
N TRP A 234 30.82 -20.34 -6.36
CA TRP A 234 30.07 -19.20 -6.89
C TRP A 234 29.87 -18.16 -5.80
N THR A 235 29.62 -16.93 -6.21
CA THR A 235 29.39 -15.84 -5.27
C THR A 235 27.94 -15.45 -5.21
N LEU A 236 27.52 -14.95 -4.06
CA LEU A 236 26.25 -14.29 -3.85
C LEU A 236 26.48 -13.06 -2.97
N THR A 237 25.58 -12.09 -3.07
CA THR A 237 25.57 -10.91 -2.20
C THR A 237 24.25 -10.89 -1.45
N THR A 238 24.33 -10.84 -0.13
CA THR A 238 23.15 -10.76 0.73
C THR A 238 22.43 -9.42 0.56
N GLU A 239 21.18 -9.39 1.01
CA GLU A 239 20.34 -8.19 1.04
C GLU A 239 21.01 -7.00 1.74
N GLY A 240 20.78 -5.80 1.22
CA GLY A 240 21.31 -4.55 1.79
C GLY A 240 20.75 -4.23 3.17
N TYR A 241 21.30 -3.21 3.83
CA TYR A 241 20.69 -2.71 5.08
C TYR A 241 19.28 -2.19 4.79
N PRO A 242 18.28 -2.54 5.62
CA PRO A 242 16.94 -2.06 5.42
C PRO A 242 16.90 -0.54 5.47
N VAL A 243 16.19 0.06 4.52
CA VAL A 243 16.00 1.50 4.39
C VAL A 243 14.56 1.87 4.66
N LEU A 244 14.37 3.08 5.18
CA LEU A 244 13.06 3.65 5.41
C LEU A 244 12.41 4.00 4.07
N VAL A 245 11.19 3.52 3.84
CA VAL A 245 10.40 3.77 2.62
C VAL A 245 9.39 4.87 2.85
N ARG A 246 8.65 4.80 3.96
CA ARG A 246 7.57 5.74 4.28
C ARG A 246 7.32 5.78 5.78
N VAL A 247 6.86 6.94 6.26
CA VAL A 247 6.29 7.10 7.59
C VAL A 247 4.86 7.62 7.48
N TRP A 248 4.02 7.20 8.42
CA TRP A 248 2.72 7.78 8.69
C TRP A 248 2.63 8.11 10.19
N PRO A 249 2.18 9.32 10.56
CA PRO A 249 1.86 10.46 9.68
C PRO A 249 3.08 10.93 8.87
N GLN A 250 2.82 11.52 7.70
CA GLN A 250 3.89 12.12 6.88
C GLN A 250 4.42 13.39 7.53
N ASP A 251 5.61 13.84 7.10
CA ASP A 251 6.15 15.12 7.57
C ASP A 251 5.21 16.29 7.22
N ALA A 252 5.07 17.22 8.16
CA ALA A 252 4.12 18.32 8.15
C ALA A 252 2.63 17.93 8.03
N ALA A 253 2.26 16.65 8.26
CA ALA A 253 0.86 16.25 8.31
C ALA A 253 0.11 17.03 9.40
N SER A 254 -1.11 17.45 9.08
CA SER A 254 -2.01 18.16 9.99
C SER A 254 -3.26 17.32 10.28
N VAL A 255 -3.96 17.66 11.36
CA VAL A 255 -5.20 16.98 11.80
C VAL A 255 -4.97 15.47 12.04
N VAL A 256 -3.79 15.13 12.56
CA VAL A 256 -3.47 13.76 12.94
C VAL A 256 -4.31 13.34 14.16
N PRO A 257 -4.87 12.11 14.17
CA PRO A 257 -5.53 11.56 15.34
C PRO A 257 -4.72 11.70 16.63
N ARG A 258 -5.38 11.96 17.76
CA ARG A 258 -4.76 11.92 19.09
C ARG A 258 -4.66 10.52 19.70
N VAL A 259 -5.39 9.58 19.15
CA VAL A 259 -5.37 8.14 19.39
C VAL A 259 -5.38 7.45 18.03
N GLY A 260 -4.42 6.58 17.79
CA GLY A 260 -4.21 5.98 16.48
C GLY A 260 -2.97 5.11 16.45
N GLN A 261 -2.37 4.98 15.26
CA GLN A 261 -1.22 4.11 15.04
C GLN A 261 -0.18 4.79 14.16
N LEU A 262 1.08 4.87 14.59
CA LEU A 262 2.20 5.24 13.72
C LEU A 262 2.55 4.05 12.83
N SER A 263 2.78 4.28 11.55
CA SER A 263 3.19 3.24 10.60
C SER A 263 4.52 3.63 9.97
N ILE A 264 5.51 2.73 10.02
CA ILE A 264 6.85 2.93 9.49
C ILE A 264 7.16 1.77 8.56
N ASP A 265 7.26 2.07 7.27
CA ASP A 265 7.50 1.09 6.22
C ASP A 265 8.99 1.00 5.89
N PHE A 266 9.51 -0.22 5.86
CA PHE A 266 10.85 -0.52 5.36
C PHE A 266 10.78 -1.37 4.09
N ASN A 267 11.86 -1.38 3.31
CA ASN A 267 11.97 -2.28 2.15
C ASN A 267 12.13 -3.76 2.58
N HIS A 268 12.78 -3.99 3.72
CA HIS A 268 12.90 -5.28 4.41
C HIS A 268 12.79 -5.06 5.92
N ARG A 269 12.47 -6.10 6.69
CA ARG A 269 12.37 -5.96 8.15
C ARG A 269 13.78 -5.75 8.76
N PRO A 270 14.05 -4.66 9.50
CA PRO A 270 15.27 -4.48 10.28
C PRO A 270 15.58 -5.69 11.18
N PRO A 271 16.82 -6.20 11.20
CA PRO A 271 17.23 -7.28 12.11
C PRO A 271 17.40 -6.78 13.57
N VAL A 272 17.43 -5.47 13.77
CA VAL A 272 17.50 -4.80 15.07
C VAL A 272 16.19 -4.07 15.33
N LEU A 273 15.82 -3.91 16.60
CA LEU A 273 14.59 -3.21 16.96
C LEU A 273 14.76 -1.69 16.75
N PRO A 274 13.95 -1.04 15.89
CA PRO A 274 13.95 0.41 15.77
C PRO A 274 13.53 1.08 17.08
N GLN A 275 14.17 2.19 17.42
CA GLN A 275 13.76 3.05 18.53
C GLN A 275 12.96 4.23 18.00
N LEU A 276 11.80 4.49 18.60
CA LEU A 276 10.93 5.60 18.25
C LEU A 276 10.62 6.42 19.50
N SER A 277 10.79 7.74 19.40
CA SER A 277 10.36 8.70 20.41
C SER A 277 9.47 9.78 19.81
N LEU A 278 8.60 10.35 20.66
CA LEU A 278 7.79 11.52 20.34
C LEU A 278 8.12 12.65 21.30
N GLU A 279 8.25 13.86 20.76
CA GLU A 279 8.38 15.10 21.52
C GLU A 279 7.25 16.05 21.14
N PRO A 280 6.45 16.58 22.10
CA PRO A 280 6.49 16.32 23.55
C PRO A 280 6.22 14.85 23.94
N ALA A 281 6.80 14.40 25.06
CA ALA A 281 6.67 13.03 25.58
C ALA A 281 5.36 12.82 26.38
N ASP A 282 4.25 13.38 25.91
CA ASP A 282 2.92 13.23 26.53
C ASP A 282 2.20 11.95 26.07
N ALA A 283 2.66 11.35 24.98
CA ALA A 283 2.03 10.20 24.35
C ALA A 283 2.32 8.90 25.13
N THR A 284 1.33 8.02 25.23
CA THR A 284 1.55 6.62 25.58
C THR A 284 1.71 5.81 24.30
N LEU A 285 2.89 5.24 24.09
CA LEU A 285 3.20 4.34 22.96
C LEU A 285 3.10 2.88 23.43
N LEU A 286 2.35 2.07 22.71
CA LEU A 286 2.30 0.62 22.93
C LEU A 286 3.50 -0.06 22.25
N PRO A 287 3.83 -1.32 22.61
CA PRO A 287 4.87 -2.08 21.94
C PRO A 287 4.66 -2.15 20.42
N ALA A 288 5.77 -2.13 19.67
CA ALA A 288 5.73 -2.20 18.22
C ALA A 288 5.25 -3.57 17.74
N GLU A 289 4.29 -3.57 16.82
CA GLU A 289 3.80 -4.73 16.10
C GLU A 289 4.32 -4.73 14.66
N TRP A 290 4.57 -5.91 14.10
CA TRP A 290 5.14 -6.06 12.76
C TRP A 290 4.17 -6.79 11.84
N ASN A 291 3.90 -6.21 10.68
CA ASN A 291 3.22 -6.87 9.57
C ASN A 291 4.11 -6.81 8.32
N GLY A 292 4.77 -7.94 8.00
CA GLY A 292 5.77 -7.99 6.93
C GLY A 292 6.95 -7.07 7.23
N THR A 293 7.11 -6.03 6.42
CA THR A 293 8.17 -5.01 6.52
C THR A 293 7.71 -3.70 7.15
N THR A 294 6.44 -3.62 7.56
CA THR A 294 5.85 -2.47 8.21
C THR A 294 5.86 -2.65 9.72
N MET A 295 6.42 -1.67 10.42
CA MET A 295 6.34 -1.53 11.87
C MET A 295 5.18 -0.61 12.22
N THR A 296 4.34 -1.03 13.16
CA THR A 296 3.20 -0.27 13.64
C THR A 296 3.27 -0.06 15.14
N ILE A 297 2.97 1.16 15.61
CA ILE A 297 2.99 1.52 17.03
C ILE A 297 1.69 2.25 17.36
N ASN A 298 0.83 1.61 18.13
CA ASN A 298 -0.39 2.24 18.62
C ASN A 298 -0.04 3.30 19.67
N TYR A 299 -0.69 4.45 19.59
CA TYR A 299 -0.49 5.56 20.51
C TYR A 299 -1.81 6.13 21.03
N SER A 300 -1.74 6.75 22.20
CA SER A 300 -2.83 7.51 22.81
C SER A 300 -2.29 8.68 23.63
N GLY A 301 -3.17 9.60 24.04
CA GLY A 301 -2.82 10.68 24.96
C GLY A 301 -2.18 11.91 24.31
N LEU A 302 -2.16 12.02 22.97
CA LEU A 302 -1.69 13.25 22.34
C LEU A 302 -2.62 14.43 22.66
N LYS A 303 -2.03 15.60 22.86
CA LYS A 303 -2.76 16.84 23.17
C LYS A 303 -3.36 17.45 21.89
N PRO A 304 -4.50 18.17 21.98
CA PRO A 304 -5.06 18.95 20.89
C PRO A 304 -4.12 20.00 20.30
N LEU A 305 -4.22 20.25 18.99
CA LEU A 305 -3.52 21.33 18.28
C LEU A 305 -2.02 21.44 18.62
N THR A 306 -1.39 20.30 18.89
CA THR A 306 -0.01 20.23 19.35
C THR A 306 0.85 19.66 18.24
N ARG A 307 1.98 20.31 17.98
CA ARG A 307 2.99 19.81 17.05
C ARG A 307 3.87 18.79 17.77
N TYR A 308 3.93 17.58 17.22
CA TYR A 308 4.82 16.51 17.67
C TYR A 308 5.96 16.32 16.68
N GLN A 309 7.15 16.06 17.19
CA GLN A 309 8.30 15.58 16.43
C GLN A 309 8.53 14.11 16.77
N ALA A 310 8.48 13.26 15.75
CA ALA A 310 8.85 11.87 15.86
C ALA A 310 10.29 11.68 15.43
N THR A 311 11.06 10.94 16.24
CA THR A 311 12.44 10.57 15.93
C THR A 311 12.56 9.06 15.88
N LEU A 312 12.87 8.51 14.70
CA LEU A 312 13.18 7.11 14.48
C LEU A 312 14.69 6.93 14.40
N SER A 313 15.22 6.01 15.20
CA SER A 313 16.62 5.61 15.18
C SER A 313 16.77 4.11 15.00
N VAL A 314 17.58 3.70 14.02
CA VAL A 314 17.94 2.29 13.79
C VAL A 314 19.45 2.19 13.74
N ASP A 315 20.03 1.50 14.74
CA ASP A 315 21.47 1.29 14.83
C ASP A 315 21.83 -0.12 14.35
N TYR A 316 22.39 -0.19 13.15
CA TYR A 316 22.90 -1.44 12.57
C TYR A 316 24.36 -1.72 12.96
N GLY A 317 24.98 -0.89 13.80
CA GLY A 317 26.40 -0.96 14.13
C GLY A 317 27.33 -0.45 13.02
N VAL A 318 26.76 0.04 11.91
CA VAL A 318 27.49 0.60 10.76
C VAL A 318 26.98 2.00 10.49
N LYS A 319 27.78 3.01 10.84
CA LYS A 319 27.38 4.43 10.83
C LYS A 319 26.75 4.91 9.52
N THR A 320 27.22 4.41 8.37
CA THR A 320 26.69 4.79 7.04
C THR A 320 25.36 4.12 6.69
N ALA A 321 24.99 3.05 7.40
CA ALA A 321 23.74 2.34 7.23
C ALA A 321 22.68 2.74 8.27
N ASN A 322 23.10 3.26 9.42
CA ASN A 322 22.19 3.66 10.49
C ASN A 322 21.13 4.66 9.99
N ILE A 323 19.90 4.47 10.44
CA ILE A 323 18.79 5.37 10.12
C ILE A 323 18.62 6.33 11.28
N THR A 324 18.57 7.62 10.97
CA THR A 324 18.04 8.65 11.88
C THR A 324 17.09 9.51 11.07
N GLN A 325 15.79 9.30 11.26
CA GLN A 325 14.75 10.05 10.59
C GLN A 325 13.98 10.87 11.61
N GLN A 326 13.78 12.14 11.30
CA GLN A 326 12.86 13.00 12.04
C GLN A 326 11.75 13.48 11.13
N TRP A 327 10.54 13.56 11.65
CA TRP A 327 9.42 14.19 10.98
C TRP A 327 8.51 14.82 12.02
N ALA A 328 7.76 15.83 11.61
CA ALA A 328 6.81 16.52 12.46
C ALA A 328 5.38 16.36 11.95
N PHE A 329 4.42 16.33 12.86
CA PHE A 329 3.01 16.39 12.53
C PHE A 329 2.24 17.17 13.60
N SER A 330 1.08 17.70 13.24
CA SER A 330 0.21 18.43 14.16
C SER A 330 -1.08 17.65 14.37
N THR A 331 -1.47 17.52 15.64
CA THR A 331 -2.70 16.85 16.02
C THR A 331 -3.92 17.68 15.72
N GLU A 332 -5.04 16.99 15.59
CA GLU A 332 -6.37 17.57 15.45
C GLU A 332 -6.83 18.42 16.65
N PRO A 333 -7.86 19.27 16.45
CA PRO A 333 -8.46 20.03 17.54
C PRO A 333 -9.14 19.14 18.59
N GLY A 334 -9.32 19.69 19.79
CA GLY A 334 -10.03 19.05 20.90
C GLY A 334 -11.54 19.26 20.78
N ALA A 335 -12.26 19.41 21.89
CA ALA A 335 -13.65 19.83 21.83
C ALA A 335 -13.76 21.21 21.11
N PRO A 336 -14.74 21.40 20.22
CA PRO A 336 -14.89 22.68 19.52
C PRO A 336 -15.30 23.80 20.49
N PRO A 337 -14.94 25.07 20.21
CA PRO A 337 -15.30 26.20 21.06
C PRO A 337 -16.81 26.32 21.31
N ALA A 338 -17.19 26.78 22.50
CA ALA A 338 -18.57 27.08 22.84
C ALA A 338 -19.18 28.13 21.88
N GLY A 339 -20.45 27.96 21.52
CA GLY A 339 -21.20 28.95 20.73
C GLY A 339 -20.89 28.99 19.22
N VAL A 340 -19.98 28.15 18.72
CA VAL A 340 -19.75 27.97 17.28
C VAL A 340 -20.61 26.81 16.76
N PRO A 341 -21.52 27.02 15.79
CA PRO A 341 -22.26 25.94 15.17
C PRO A 341 -21.34 25.00 14.39
N VAL A 342 -21.48 23.70 14.62
CA VAL A 342 -20.66 22.67 13.97
C VAL A 342 -21.50 21.54 13.40
N ILE A 343 -20.90 20.81 12.44
CA ILE A 343 -21.45 19.60 11.85
C ILE A 343 -20.58 18.43 12.31
N TRP A 344 -21.18 17.45 12.97
CA TRP A 344 -20.51 16.24 13.43
C TRP A 344 -20.70 15.09 12.45
N TYR A 345 -19.64 14.29 12.28
CA TYR A 345 -19.71 13.00 11.62
C TYR A 345 -18.74 12.00 12.27
N SER A 346 -19.08 10.71 12.21
CA SER A 346 -18.20 9.62 12.63
C SER A 346 -17.31 9.16 11.49
N THR A 347 -16.07 8.84 11.82
CA THR A 347 -15.13 8.15 10.90
C THR A 347 -15.26 6.63 10.95
N SER A 348 -16.23 6.11 11.71
CA SER A 348 -16.44 4.67 11.90
C SER A 348 -17.92 4.34 11.89
N ALA A 349 -18.25 3.15 11.39
CA ALA A 349 -19.64 2.77 11.20
C ALA A 349 -20.37 2.54 12.54
N PRO A 350 -21.66 2.88 12.65
CA PRO A 350 -22.42 2.73 13.89
C PRO A 350 -22.49 1.29 14.41
N TRP A 351 -22.37 0.31 13.52
CA TRP A 351 -22.40 -1.12 13.84
C TRP A 351 -21.02 -1.70 14.16
N THR A 352 -19.94 -0.90 14.09
CA THR A 352 -18.62 -1.37 14.52
C THR A 352 -18.53 -1.39 16.04
N LEU A 353 -17.97 -2.48 16.59
CA LEU A 353 -17.78 -2.61 18.02
C LEU A 353 -16.95 -1.44 18.56
N PRO A 354 -17.29 -0.90 19.74
CA PRO A 354 -16.54 0.18 20.35
C PRO A 354 -15.04 -0.10 20.40
N SER A 355 -14.23 0.78 19.79
CA SER A 355 -12.78 0.77 19.90
C SER A 355 -12.29 2.12 20.43
N GLY A 356 -11.12 2.16 21.06
CA GLY A 356 -10.51 3.41 21.52
C GLY A 356 -10.09 4.37 20.39
N THR A 357 -10.24 3.96 19.13
CA THR A 357 -9.86 4.76 17.94
C THR A 357 -11.04 5.37 17.22
N GLN A 358 -12.27 4.96 17.55
CA GLN A 358 -13.47 5.58 16.98
C GLN A 358 -13.62 7.01 17.50
N ARG A 359 -14.05 7.89 16.60
CA ARG A 359 -14.20 9.31 16.91
C ARG A 359 -15.24 9.99 16.04
N LEU A 360 -15.76 11.06 16.58
CA LEU A 360 -16.53 12.06 15.86
C LEU A 360 -15.62 13.25 15.52
N VAL A 361 -15.79 13.76 14.31
CA VAL A 361 -15.11 14.95 13.80
C VAL A 361 -16.14 16.04 13.60
N ALA A 362 -15.86 17.22 14.14
CA ALA A 362 -16.63 18.44 13.95
C ALA A 362 -15.96 19.32 12.90
N ILE A 363 -16.75 19.73 11.90
CA ILE A 363 -16.38 20.78 10.97
C ILE A 363 -17.26 22.01 11.18
N ASP A 364 -16.71 23.19 10.89
CA ASP A 364 -17.52 24.40 10.80
C ASP A 364 -18.23 24.51 9.44
N TRP A 365 -19.03 25.55 9.29
CA TRP A 365 -19.78 25.83 8.06
C TRP A 365 -18.92 26.38 6.90
N SER A 366 -17.60 26.49 7.10
CA SER A 366 -16.62 26.73 6.02
C SER A 366 -15.91 25.43 5.58
N GLY A 367 -16.11 24.33 6.30
CA GLY A 367 -15.49 23.03 6.03
C GLY A 367 -14.21 22.77 6.81
N GLN A 368 -13.79 23.65 7.71
CA GLN A 368 -12.59 23.44 8.51
C GLN A 368 -12.88 22.51 9.69
N VAL A 369 -11.96 21.59 9.98
CA VAL A 369 -12.03 20.75 11.18
C VAL A 369 -11.77 21.64 12.41
N VAL A 370 -12.77 21.73 13.28
CA VAL A 370 -12.75 22.59 14.48
C VAL A 370 -12.88 21.81 15.77
N GLY A 371 -13.18 20.52 15.71
CA GLY A 371 -13.26 19.69 16.90
C GLY A 371 -13.20 18.20 16.66
N THR A 372 -12.79 17.45 17.69
CA THR A 372 -12.83 15.99 17.71
C THR A 372 -13.15 15.46 19.11
N VAL A 373 -13.87 14.35 19.15
CA VAL A 373 -14.16 13.62 20.38
C VAL A 373 -14.09 12.12 20.12
N TYR A 374 -13.47 11.38 21.04
CA TYR A 374 -13.29 9.94 20.95
C TYR A 374 -14.54 9.22 21.47
N GLN A 375 -15.52 9.07 20.58
CA GLN A 375 -16.81 8.44 20.82
C GLN A 375 -17.18 7.57 19.60
N ALA A 376 -17.82 6.42 19.84
CA ALA A 376 -18.12 5.44 18.81
C ALA A 376 -18.99 5.98 17.66
N TYR A 377 -20.09 6.67 18.01
CA TYR A 377 -21.10 7.09 17.04
C TYR A 377 -22.09 8.10 17.65
N ALA A 378 -22.65 8.96 16.81
CA ALA A 378 -23.76 9.87 17.13
C ALA A 378 -24.92 9.65 16.15
N THR A 379 -26.14 9.49 16.66
CA THR A 379 -27.36 9.27 15.87
C THR A 379 -27.99 10.58 15.41
N GLN A 380 -28.07 11.56 16.32
CA GLN A 380 -28.64 12.87 16.09
C GLN A 380 -27.88 13.93 16.91
N GLN A 381 -27.52 15.04 16.29
CA GLN A 381 -26.94 16.21 16.95
C GLN A 381 -27.98 17.31 17.15
N ALA A 382 -27.71 18.17 18.14
CA ALA A 382 -28.37 19.46 18.25
C ALA A 382 -28.11 20.30 16.98
N PRO A 383 -29.02 21.23 16.64
CA PRO A 383 -28.83 22.15 15.53
C PRO A 383 -27.47 22.87 15.50
N ASP A 384 -26.96 23.29 16.65
CA ASP A 384 -25.65 23.94 16.78
C ASP A 384 -24.48 22.96 17.02
N GLY A 385 -24.75 21.66 17.13
CA GLY A 385 -23.75 20.63 17.42
C GLY A 385 -23.22 20.65 18.86
N SER A 386 -23.89 21.35 19.78
CA SER A 386 -23.48 21.44 21.19
C SER A 386 -23.58 20.13 21.97
N VAL A 387 -24.55 19.30 21.60
CA VAL A 387 -24.82 17.98 22.18
C VAL A 387 -25.26 17.02 21.08
N PHE A 388 -25.15 15.73 21.34
CA PHE A 388 -25.64 14.70 20.44
C PHE A 388 -26.04 13.43 21.18
N PHE A 389 -26.99 12.70 20.59
CA PHE A 389 -27.41 11.39 21.03
C PHE A 389 -26.41 10.33 20.60
N THR A 390 -26.05 9.44 21.51
CA THR A 390 -25.23 8.26 21.27
C THR A 390 -26.08 7.04 20.91
N SER A 391 -25.46 5.95 20.46
CA SER A 391 -26.17 4.72 20.03
C SER A 391 -26.92 4.01 21.16
N ASP A 392 -26.44 4.14 22.39
CA ASP A 392 -27.10 3.69 23.62
C ASP A 392 -28.21 4.64 24.09
N ARG A 393 -28.56 5.65 23.29
CA ARG A 393 -29.54 6.70 23.59
C ARG A 393 -29.17 7.59 24.78
N GLY A 394 -27.91 7.59 25.18
CA GLY A 394 -27.34 8.64 26.02
C GLY A 394 -27.27 9.98 25.29
N LEU A 395 -27.15 11.06 26.03
CA LEU A 395 -26.87 12.39 25.48
C LEU A 395 -25.55 12.88 26.06
N VAL A 396 -24.63 13.25 25.18
CA VAL A 396 -23.30 13.74 25.53
C VAL A 396 -23.08 15.12 24.94
N ASP A 397 -22.19 15.89 25.56
CA ASP A 397 -21.81 17.21 25.06
C ASP A 397 -20.72 17.14 23.99
N ARG A 398 -20.35 18.31 23.45
CA ARG A 398 -19.26 18.50 22.49
C ARG A 398 -17.88 18.01 22.95
N ALA A 399 -17.69 17.75 24.24
CA ALA A 399 -16.47 17.19 24.80
C ALA A 399 -16.57 15.67 25.07
N GLY A 400 -17.74 15.07 24.80
CA GLY A 400 -18.03 13.66 25.06
C GLY A 400 -18.43 13.39 26.51
N ALA A 401 -18.66 14.42 27.32
CA ALA A 401 -19.12 14.25 28.68
C ALA A 401 -20.62 13.90 28.70
N PRO A 402 -21.05 12.91 29.49
CA PRO A 402 -22.47 12.63 29.67
C PRO A 402 -23.21 13.84 30.23
N VAL A 403 -24.28 14.25 29.55
CA VAL A 403 -25.15 15.36 29.99
C VAL A 403 -26.40 14.83 30.69
N SER A 404 -27.01 13.80 30.12
CA SER A 404 -28.22 13.16 30.65
C SER A 404 -28.38 11.77 30.04
N THR A 405 -28.89 10.84 30.84
CA THR A 405 -29.42 9.58 30.33
C THR A 405 -30.92 9.75 30.16
N VAL A 406 -31.38 9.76 28.91
CA VAL A 406 -32.81 9.85 28.67
C VAL A 406 -33.37 8.43 28.50
N SER A 407 -33.91 7.89 29.60
CA SER A 407 -34.38 6.50 29.67
C SER A 407 -35.85 6.36 29.29
N GLY A 408 -36.21 5.33 28.53
CA GLY A 408 -37.59 4.82 28.46
C GLY A 408 -38.44 5.20 27.24
N PHE A 409 -37.83 5.61 26.13
CA PHE A 409 -38.60 6.13 24.99
C PHE A 409 -39.30 5.06 24.13
N ARG A 410 -40.57 5.33 23.80
CA ARG A 410 -41.30 4.62 22.72
C ARG A 410 -41.07 5.22 21.32
N SER A 411 -40.65 6.48 21.21
CA SER A 411 -40.27 7.15 19.96
C SER A 411 -38.84 7.71 20.05
N SER A 412 -38.19 8.09 18.94
CA SER A 412 -36.91 8.83 19.04
C SER A 412 -37.16 10.27 19.49
N PRO A 413 -36.51 10.73 20.57
CA PRO A 413 -36.57 12.13 21.01
C PRO A 413 -35.96 13.05 19.96
N VAL A 414 -36.31 14.33 20.01
CA VAL A 414 -35.80 15.35 19.10
C VAL A 414 -35.28 16.54 19.90
N ILE A 415 -34.01 16.87 19.71
CA ILE A 415 -33.44 18.12 20.24
C ILE A 415 -34.12 19.30 19.53
N ALA A 416 -34.59 20.26 20.30
CA ALA A 416 -35.31 21.42 19.80
C ALA A 416 -34.40 22.35 19.01
N ASP A 417 -35.04 23.23 18.25
CA ASP A 417 -34.37 24.23 17.42
C ASP A 417 -33.50 25.26 18.18
N ASP A 418 -33.70 25.41 19.48
CA ASP A 418 -32.89 26.24 20.37
C ASP A 418 -31.61 25.56 20.87
N SER A 419 -31.40 24.28 20.52
CA SER A 419 -30.28 23.43 20.96
C SER A 419 -30.15 23.27 22.49
N ARG A 420 -31.21 23.60 23.25
CA ARG A 420 -31.22 23.61 24.72
C ARG A 420 -32.39 22.85 25.31
N SER A 421 -33.45 22.70 24.54
CA SER A 421 -34.66 21.97 24.89
C SER A 421 -34.74 20.68 24.10
N LEU A 422 -35.56 19.73 24.56
CA LEU A 422 -35.91 18.54 23.79
C LEU A 422 -37.42 18.30 23.82
N CYS A 423 -37.91 17.62 22.79
CA CYS A 423 -39.24 17.05 22.75
C CYS A 423 -39.13 15.53 22.78
N ASP A 424 -40.05 14.89 23.47
CA ASP A 424 -40.08 13.44 23.58
C ASP A 424 -41.51 12.88 23.79
N VAL A 425 -41.70 11.59 23.48
CA VAL A 425 -42.92 10.85 23.81
C VAL A 425 -42.64 9.79 24.88
N VAL A 426 -43.19 10.04 26.06
CA VAL A 426 -43.03 9.18 27.24
C VAL A 426 -44.32 8.42 27.51
N ASP A 427 -44.20 7.12 27.82
CA ASP A 427 -45.29 6.35 28.41
C ASP A 427 -45.36 6.63 29.91
N ASN A 428 -46.49 7.14 30.36
CA ASN A 428 -46.75 7.41 31.76
C ASN A 428 -48.08 6.75 32.18
N GLY A 429 -47.98 5.51 32.65
CA GLY A 429 -49.13 4.75 33.16
C GLY A 429 -50.04 4.20 32.06
N GLY A 430 -49.50 3.82 30.89
CA GLY A 430 -50.27 3.27 29.77
C GLY A 430 -50.87 4.32 28.84
N GLN A 431 -50.56 5.60 29.07
CA GLN A 431 -50.91 6.72 28.20
C GLN A 431 -49.64 7.41 27.73
N LEU A 432 -49.58 7.73 26.44
CA LEU A 432 -48.46 8.46 25.88
C LEU A 432 -48.65 9.96 26.05
N TRP A 433 -47.56 10.63 26.42
CA TRP A 433 -47.51 12.07 26.61
C TRP A 433 -46.42 12.66 25.73
N LEU A 434 -46.75 13.76 25.05
CA LEU A 434 -45.71 14.67 24.57
C LEU A 434 -45.14 15.39 25.79
N MET A 435 -43.82 15.30 25.93
CA MET A 435 -43.04 15.93 26.99
C MET A 435 -42.07 16.92 26.37
N THR A 436 -41.80 18.02 27.07
CA THR A 436 -40.75 18.97 26.65
C THR A 436 -40.07 19.61 27.86
N GLY A 437 -38.87 20.13 27.67
CA GLY A 437 -38.09 20.77 28.73
C GLY A 437 -36.60 20.89 28.38
N PRO A 438 -35.78 21.43 29.30
CA PRO A 438 -34.35 21.55 29.10
C PRO A 438 -33.67 20.18 29.00
N ILE A 439 -32.63 20.08 28.17
CA ILE A 439 -31.93 18.82 27.87
C ILE A 439 -31.35 18.13 29.11
N SER A 440 -30.84 18.90 30.07
CA SER A 440 -30.25 18.40 31.32
C SER A 440 -31.19 18.52 32.53
N GLY A 441 -32.49 18.71 32.31
CA GLY A 441 -33.44 18.93 33.41
C GLY A 441 -34.75 18.15 33.27
N SER A 442 -35.70 18.47 34.15
CA SER A 442 -36.99 17.80 34.19
C SER A 442 -37.87 18.20 33.00
N LEU A 443 -38.40 17.20 32.31
CA LEU A 443 -39.42 17.41 31.29
C LEU A 443 -40.80 17.59 31.94
N HIS A 444 -41.63 18.45 31.37
CA HIS A 444 -43.02 18.62 31.77
C HIS A 444 -43.97 18.08 30.70
N ARG A 445 -45.18 17.72 31.14
CA ARG A 445 -46.25 17.23 30.27
C ARG A 445 -46.82 18.37 29.45
N VAL A 446 -46.89 18.17 28.14
CA VAL A 446 -47.53 19.11 27.19
C VAL A 446 -48.97 18.69 26.93
N THR A 447 -49.16 17.49 26.38
CA THR A 447 -50.49 17.01 25.97
C THR A 447 -50.49 15.48 25.84
N PRO A 448 -51.61 14.81 26.14
CA PRO A 448 -51.73 13.37 25.92
C PRO A 448 -51.85 13.05 24.42
N LEU A 449 -51.17 12.01 23.96
CA LEU A 449 -51.15 11.59 22.55
C LEU A 449 -52.06 10.40 22.24
N GLY A 450 -52.55 9.70 23.28
CA GLY A 450 -53.39 8.50 23.17
C GLY A 450 -52.66 7.24 23.60
N GLN A 451 -53.15 6.08 23.16
CA GLN A 451 -52.52 4.76 23.36
C GLN A 451 -51.92 4.27 22.04
N THR A 452 -50.71 3.71 22.07
CA THR A 452 -50.11 3.01 20.92
C THR A 452 -50.77 1.65 20.71
N GLY A 453 -51.10 1.32 19.46
CA GLY A 453 -51.32 -0.06 19.04
C GLY A 453 -49.98 -0.80 18.84
N ALA A 454 -50.01 -2.13 18.72
CA ALA A 454 -48.79 -2.96 18.61
C ALA A 454 -47.90 -2.64 17.38
N ARG A 455 -48.39 -1.88 16.39
CA ARG A 455 -47.67 -1.55 15.14
C ARG A 455 -47.82 -0.09 14.69
N ASN A 456 -48.43 0.77 15.53
CA ASN A 456 -48.69 2.17 15.21
C ASN A 456 -48.21 3.04 16.37
N GLY A 457 -47.64 4.21 16.09
CA GLY A 457 -47.25 5.13 17.14
C GLY A 457 -46.85 6.54 16.69
N PRO A 458 -46.80 7.48 17.65
CA PRO A 458 -46.42 8.86 17.38
C PRO A 458 -44.92 8.99 17.15
N VAL A 459 -44.54 9.83 16.17
CA VAL A 459 -43.18 10.27 15.90
C VAL A 459 -43.12 11.78 15.85
N ILE A 460 -42.07 12.36 16.42
CA ILE A 460 -41.82 13.81 16.40
C ILE A 460 -41.09 14.15 15.10
N LEU A 461 -41.72 14.95 14.24
CA LEU A 461 -41.11 15.43 12.99
C LEU A 461 -40.30 16.72 13.17
N ALA A 462 -40.73 17.58 14.10
CA ALA A 462 -40.05 18.82 14.45
C ALA A 462 -40.36 19.24 15.88
N CYS A 463 -39.37 19.82 16.55
CA CYS A 463 -39.47 20.41 17.88
C CYS A 463 -38.93 21.84 17.83
N SER A 464 -39.81 22.81 18.07
CA SER A 464 -39.50 24.23 17.97
C SER A 464 -39.87 24.93 19.26
N ALA A 465 -38.93 24.96 20.20
CA ALA A 465 -39.10 25.66 21.46
C ALA A 465 -39.23 27.17 21.22
N ALA A 466 -38.47 27.70 20.25
CA ALA A 466 -38.49 29.12 19.91
C ALA A 466 -39.82 29.61 19.31
N ASN A 467 -40.59 28.72 18.66
CA ASN A 467 -41.88 29.07 18.04
C ASN A 467 -43.08 28.43 18.74
N ASP A 468 -42.86 27.86 19.93
CA ASP A 468 -43.88 27.17 20.71
C ASP A 468 -44.63 26.10 19.91
N ARG A 469 -43.90 25.23 19.20
CA ARG A 469 -44.49 24.24 18.28
C ARG A 469 -43.79 22.89 18.34
N ALA A 470 -44.57 21.82 18.38
CA ALA A 470 -44.13 20.48 18.01
C ALA A 470 -44.99 19.94 16.88
N VAL A 471 -44.35 19.27 15.91
CA VAL A 471 -45.04 18.56 14.84
C VAL A 471 -44.95 17.07 15.10
N LEU A 472 -46.11 16.44 15.23
CA LEU A 472 -46.26 15.03 15.52
C LEU A 472 -46.93 14.33 14.35
N ALA A 473 -46.36 13.22 13.90
CA ALA A 473 -46.96 12.31 12.95
C ALA A 473 -47.42 11.04 13.69
N GLU A 474 -48.58 10.52 13.34
CA GLU A 474 -48.99 9.18 13.71
C GLU A 474 -48.62 8.23 12.58
N ILE A 475 -47.70 7.30 12.83
CA ILE A 475 -47.26 6.33 11.83
C ILE A 475 -48.04 5.04 12.04
N GLY A 476 -48.71 4.57 10.98
CA GLY A 476 -49.34 3.26 10.90
C GLY A 476 -48.62 2.32 9.94
N MET A 477 -49.16 1.12 9.76
CA MET A 477 -48.57 0.09 8.89
C MET A 477 -48.32 0.53 7.45
N SER A 478 -49.15 1.41 6.91
CA SER A 478 -49.06 1.90 5.53
C SER A 478 -48.38 3.27 5.42
N GLY A 479 -47.85 3.85 6.50
CA GLY A 479 -47.23 5.18 6.48
C GLY A 479 -47.90 6.16 7.44
N THR A 480 -47.80 7.46 7.15
CA THR A 480 -48.33 8.51 8.03
C THR A 480 -49.85 8.59 7.93
N THR A 481 -50.56 8.34 9.03
CA THR A 481 -52.03 8.34 9.10
C THR A 481 -52.60 9.68 9.54
N SER A 482 -51.86 10.45 10.33
CA SER A 482 -52.24 11.83 10.67
C SER A 482 -51.03 12.66 11.08
N VAL A 483 -51.17 13.98 11.00
CA VAL A 483 -50.21 14.95 11.53
C VAL A 483 -50.93 15.97 12.40
N ARG A 484 -50.33 16.30 13.53
CA ARG A 484 -50.77 17.30 14.50
C ARG A 484 -49.65 18.29 14.76
N VAL A 485 -49.98 19.58 14.81
CA VAL A 485 -49.08 20.63 15.31
C VAL A 485 -49.62 21.09 16.64
N MET A 486 -48.81 20.95 17.69
CA MET A 486 -49.18 21.27 19.07
C MET A 486 -48.38 22.46 19.56
N ALA A 487 -49.03 23.33 20.34
CA ALA A 487 -48.33 24.34 21.13
C ALA A 487 -47.62 23.66 22.32
N LEU A 488 -46.33 23.91 22.50
CA LEU A 488 -45.51 23.26 23.53
C LEU A 488 -45.85 23.75 24.94
N THR A 489 -46.12 25.04 25.10
CA THR A 489 -46.40 25.68 26.39
C THR A 489 -47.80 25.37 26.92
N THR A 490 -48.77 25.21 26.03
CA THR A 490 -50.20 25.08 26.40
C THR A 490 -50.81 23.72 26.07
N GLY A 491 -50.14 22.90 25.26
CA GLY A 491 -50.70 21.65 24.75
C GLY A 491 -51.85 21.83 23.77
N ARG A 492 -52.11 23.06 23.30
CA ARG A 492 -53.21 23.36 22.37
C ARG A 492 -52.92 22.85 20.97
N LEU A 493 -53.90 22.21 20.34
CA LEU A 493 -53.84 21.84 18.93
C LEU A 493 -53.89 23.10 18.04
N LEU A 494 -52.86 23.30 17.23
CA LEU A 494 -52.73 24.42 16.29
C LEU A 494 -53.15 24.02 14.87
N TYR A 495 -52.87 22.78 14.47
CA TYR A 495 -53.20 22.24 13.17
C TYR A 495 -53.37 20.73 13.25
N GLN A 496 -54.30 20.17 12.50
CA GLN A 496 -54.43 18.73 12.32
C GLN A 496 -54.79 18.39 10.88
N ARG A 497 -54.25 17.28 10.42
CA ARG A 497 -54.64 16.64 9.17
C ARG A 497 -54.62 15.14 9.32
N SER A 498 -55.69 14.49 8.89
CA SER A 498 -55.75 13.04 8.77
C SER A 498 -55.55 12.65 7.31
N TYR A 499 -54.87 11.53 7.11
CA TYR A 499 -54.59 10.92 5.83
C TYR A 499 -55.32 9.58 5.74
N GLY A 500 -55.69 9.16 4.53
CA GLY A 500 -56.22 7.81 4.28
C GLY A 500 -55.10 6.77 4.23
N ASP A 501 -55.40 5.56 3.74
CA ASP A 501 -54.48 4.40 3.69
C ASP A 501 -53.29 4.52 2.71
N LEU A 502 -52.93 5.72 2.29
CA LEU A 502 -51.85 5.94 1.34
C LEU A 502 -50.47 5.90 2.03
N GLY A 503 -49.48 5.39 1.30
CA GLY A 503 -48.03 5.31 1.57
C GLY A 503 -47.32 6.62 1.93
N LEU A 504 -47.88 7.46 2.79
CA LEU A 504 -47.49 8.87 2.91
C LEU A 504 -46.29 9.07 3.85
N GLY A 505 -45.26 9.72 3.32
CA GLY A 505 -44.19 10.33 4.13
C GLY A 505 -44.52 11.78 4.43
N VAL A 506 -44.27 12.25 5.66
CA VAL A 506 -44.39 13.68 6.00
C VAL A 506 -43.10 14.21 6.61
N ILE A 507 -42.68 15.38 6.12
CA ILE A 507 -41.53 16.12 6.64
C ILE A 507 -42.02 17.49 7.10
N ALA A 508 -41.50 17.99 8.21
CA ALA A 508 -41.83 19.32 8.72
C ALA A 508 -40.68 20.30 8.52
N SER A 509 -41.01 21.58 8.32
CA SER A 509 -40.05 22.66 8.57
C SER A 509 -39.73 22.69 10.07
N ARG A 510 -38.53 23.17 10.40
CA ARG A 510 -38.04 23.27 11.78
C ARG A 510 -39.03 23.97 12.73
N ASP A 511 -39.65 25.04 12.26
CA ASP A 511 -40.62 25.86 12.99
C ASP A 511 -42.06 25.34 12.92
N GLY A 512 -42.31 24.22 12.21
CA GLY A 512 -43.62 23.64 12.02
C GLY A 512 -44.61 24.52 11.25
N GLN A 513 -44.15 25.52 10.48
CA GLN A 513 -45.01 26.35 9.63
C GLN A 513 -45.36 25.67 8.30
N TYR A 514 -44.51 24.76 7.83
CA TYR A 514 -44.69 24.03 6.59
C TYR A 514 -44.57 22.52 6.81
N LEU A 515 -45.37 21.77 6.06
CA LEU A 515 -45.31 20.32 5.95
C LEU A 515 -45.08 19.97 4.49
N VAL A 516 -44.25 18.96 4.23
CA VAL A 516 -44.18 18.30 2.93
C VAL A 516 -44.89 16.96 3.02
N GLU A 517 -45.94 16.81 2.23
CA GLU A 517 -46.67 15.55 2.06
C GLU A 517 -46.10 14.84 0.84
N GLN A 518 -45.56 13.64 1.03
CA GLN A 518 -44.91 12.87 -0.04
C GLN A 518 -45.81 11.72 -0.44
N ILE A 519 -46.39 11.84 -1.63
CA ILE A 519 -47.46 10.98 -2.11
C ILE A 519 -46.87 10.08 -3.21
N PRO A 520 -46.56 8.81 -2.90
CA PRO A 520 -46.20 7.85 -3.94
C PRO A 520 -47.43 7.51 -4.79
N THR A 521 -47.21 7.33 -6.09
CA THR A 521 -48.19 6.78 -7.02
C THR A 521 -47.70 5.44 -7.53
N TYR A 522 -48.64 4.52 -7.69
CA TYR A 522 -48.39 3.18 -8.19
C TYR A 522 -49.20 2.94 -9.47
N ASP A 523 -48.70 2.13 -10.36
CA ASP A 523 -49.45 1.67 -11.53
C ASP A 523 -50.49 0.59 -11.13
N ALA A 524 -51.24 0.11 -12.13
CA ALA A 524 -52.28 -0.90 -11.92
C ALA A 524 -51.74 -2.26 -11.44
N GLN A 525 -50.43 -2.50 -11.59
CA GLN A 525 -49.72 -3.70 -11.14
C GLN A 525 -49.09 -3.50 -9.76
N GLY A 526 -49.32 -2.35 -9.12
CA GLY A 526 -48.75 -2.01 -7.82
C GLY A 526 -47.27 -1.63 -7.89
N GLN A 527 -46.70 -1.42 -9.08
CA GLN A 527 -45.33 -0.95 -9.23
C GLN A 527 -45.26 0.56 -9.03
N PRO A 528 -44.21 1.09 -8.38
CA PRO A 528 -44.07 2.53 -8.22
C PRO A 528 -43.98 3.24 -9.57
N LEU A 529 -44.76 4.30 -9.77
CA LEU A 529 -44.83 5.06 -11.02
C LEU A 529 -44.17 6.44 -10.88
N ALA A 530 -44.55 7.17 -9.83
CA ALA A 530 -43.98 8.48 -9.52
C ALA A 530 -44.20 8.80 -8.04
N ALA A 531 -43.70 9.96 -7.61
CA ALA A 531 -44.15 10.57 -6.37
C ALA A 531 -44.26 12.08 -6.54
N THR A 532 -45.21 12.67 -5.83
CA THR A 532 -45.35 14.13 -5.75
C THR A 532 -45.13 14.55 -4.31
N SER A 533 -44.28 15.55 -4.11
CA SER A 533 -44.14 16.27 -2.85
C SER A 533 -45.01 17.52 -2.87
N VAL A 534 -45.89 17.69 -1.88
CA VAL A 534 -46.77 18.85 -1.73
C VAL A 534 -46.38 19.64 -0.49
N ILE A 535 -45.98 20.89 -0.66
CA ILE A 535 -45.67 21.79 0.47
C ILE A 535 -46.95 22.48 0.92
N ARG A 536 -47.33 22.29 2.18
CA ARG A 536 -48.54 22.83 2.80
C ARG A 536 -48.20 23.72 3.97
N ARG A 537 -48.90 24.84 4.11
CA ARG A 537 -48.79 25.74 5.25
C ARG A 537 -49.72 25.31 6.38
N THR A 538 -49.23 25.27 7.62
CA THR A 538 -49.97 24.73 8.78
C THR A 538 -50.96 25.71 9.39
N VAL A 539 -50.82 27.02 9.18
CA VAL A 539 -51.76 28.00 9.75
C VAL A 539 -53.16 27.92 9.14
N ASP A 540 -53.28 27.53 7.87
CA ASP A 540 -54.56 27.49 7.15
C ASP A 540 -54.73 26.26 6.24
N GLY A 541 -53.74 25.36 6.24
CA GLY A 541 -53.76 24.14 5.43
C GLY A 541 -53.60 24.38 3.93
N ARG A 542 -53.26 25.58 3.46
CA ARG A 542 -53.12 25.84 2.01
C ARG A 542 -51.90 25.16 1.40
N VAL A 543 -52.07 24.63 0.19
CA VAL A 543 -50.94 24.15 -0.62
C VAL A 543 -50.19 25.35 -1.17
N MET A 544 -48.89 25.39 -0.93
CA MET A 544 -48.00 26.49 -1.33
C MET A 544 -47.18 26.13 -2.57
N ALA A 545 -46.79 24.86 -2.72
CA ALA A 545 -46.02 24.39 -3.86
C ALA A 545 -46.21 22.89 -4.09
N ARG A 546 -45.91 22.45 -5.31
CA ARG A 546 -45.90 21.05 -5.74
C ARG A 546 -44.56 20.78 -6.44
N ILE A 547 -43.89 19.71 -6.03
CA ILE A 547 -42.63 19.25 -6.61
C ILE A 547 -42.88 17.83 -7.11
N ASP A 548 -42.80 17.63 -8.42
CA ASP A 548 -43.09 16.35 -9.06
C ASP A 548 -41.83 15.51 -9.25
N LYS A 549 -41.98 14.17 -9.18
CA LYS A 549 -40.94 13.15 -9.38
C LYS A 549 -39.79 13.16 -8.39
N GLN A 550 -39.85 14.00 -7.35
CA GLN A 550 -38.82 14.15 -6.34
C GLN A 550 -39.45 14.11 -4.96
N ARG A 551 -38.73 13.50 -4.00
CA ARG A 551 -39.04 13.61 -2.58
C ARG A 551 -38.23 14.74 -1.98
N VAL A 552 -38.81 15.46 -1.03
CA VAL A 552 -38.05 16.37 -0.15
C VAL A 552 -37.35 15.56 0.95
N LEU A 553 -36.18 15.99 1.41
CA LEU A 553 -35.49 15.37 2.55
C LEU A 553 -35.47 16.30 3.76
N ARG A 554 -35.25 17.60 3.53
CA ARG A 554 -35.12 18.58 4.59
C ARG A 554 -35.37 19.99 4.08
N PHE A 555 -35.93 20.85 4.92
CA PHE A 555 -35.97 22.30 4.70
C PHE A 555 -34.66 22.96 5.14
N SER A 556 -34.33 24.10 4.50
CA SER A 556 -33.42 25.09 5.08
C SER A 556 -33.99 25.69 6.37
N TRP A 557 -33.13 26.31 7.19
CA TRP A 557 -33.56 26.87 8.48
C TRP A 557 -34.61 27.97 8.33
N ASP A 558 -34.48 28.78 7.28
CA ASP A 558 -35.42 29.85 6.89
C ASP A 558 -36.70 29.32 6.21
N GLY A 559 -36.79 28.02 5.96
CA GLY A 559 -37.93 27.36 5.34
C GLY A 559 -38.13 27.68 3.86
N LYS A 560 -37.21 28.37 3.18
CA LYS A 560 -37.37 28.81 1.78
C LYS A 560 -36.79 27.84 0.74
N ARG A 561 -35.93 26.91 1.17
CA ARG A 561 -35.29 25.92 0.32
C ARG A 561 -35.54 24.53 0.83
N VAL A 562 -35.48 23.56 -0.06
CA VAL A 562 -35.58 22.14 0.26
C VAL A 562 -34.50 21.36 -0.46
N VAL A 563 -33.95 20.36 0.20
CA VAL A 563 -33.14 19.33 -0.45
C VAL A 563 -34.08 18.28 -1.01
N THR A 564 -33.92 17.95 -2.30
CA THR A 564 -34.71 16.93 -2.97
C THR A 564 -33.84 15.78 -3.44
N ALA A 565 -34.44 14.60 -3.52
CA ALA A 565 -33.82 13.36 -3.98
C ALA A 565 -34.86 12.47 -4.68
N PRO A 566 -34.44 11.48 -5.49
CA PRO A 566 -35.35 10.51 -6.08
C PRO A 566 -36.14 9.75 -5.00
N PHE A 567 -37.44 9.53 -5.26
CA PHE A 567 -38.30 8.80 -4.33
C PHE A 567 -38.05 7.29 -4.40
N PHE A 568 -38.01 6.75 -5.62
CA PHE A 568 -37.80 5.33 -5.89
C PHE A 568 -36.54 5.15 -6.76
N PRO A 569 -35.73 4.12 -6.50
CA PRO A 569 -34.71 3.66 -7.43
C PRO A 569 -35.28 3.44 -8.85
N GLY A 570 -34.54 3.76 -9.91
CA GLY A 570 -34.97 3.44 -11.28
C GLY A 570 -35.93 4.42 -11.93
N LEU A 571 -36.53 5.35 -11.18
CA LEU A 571 -37.56 6.26 -11.69
C LEU A 571 -37.07 7.70 -11.78
N GLY A 572 -36.76 8.15 -13.00
CA GLY A 572 -36.36 9.53 -13.30
C GLY A 572 -34.88 9.81 -13.07
N ALA A 573 -34.53 11.11 -13.01
CA ALA A 573 -33.17 11.55 -12.70
C ALA A 573 -32.86 11.28 -11.22
N ASN A 574 -31.71 10.65 -10.97
CA ASN A 574 -31.23 10.28 -9.62
C ASN A 574 -30.52 11.45 -8.91
N ASP A 575 -30.80 12.68 -9.34
CA ASP A 575 -30.11 13.87 -8.89
C ASP A 575 -30.51 14.24 -7.45
N VAL A 576 -29.55 14.77 -6.71
CA VAL A 576 -29.80 15.45 -5.44
C VAL A 576 -29.74 16.94 -5.70
N GLU A 577 -30.77 17.67 -5.33
CA GLU A 577 -30.86 19.10 -5.64
C GLU A 577 -31.15 19.93 -4.38
N LEU A 578 -30.63 21.15 -4.36
CA LEU A 578 -31.11 22.21 -3.47
C LEU A 578 -32.03 23.12 -4.27
N LEU A 579 -33.31 23.12 -3.93
CA LEU A 579 -34.37 23.85 -4.64
C LEU A 579 -34.91 24.99 -3.79
N GLU A 580 -34.99 26.21 -4.36
CA GLU A 580 -35.85 27.26 -3.83
C GLU A 580 -37.30 26.98 -4.24
N TRP A 581 -38.07 26.36 -3.36
CA TRP A 581 -39.34 25.73 -3.73
C TRP A 581 -40.45 26.71 -4.12
N GLN A 582 -40.33 27.98 -3.72
CA GLN A 582 -41.29 29.03 -4.08
C GLN A 582 -41.16 29.44 -5.55
N THR A 583 -39.94 29.46 -6.07
CA THR A 583 -39.63 29.90 -7.44
C THR A 583 -39.39 28.72 -8.38
N GLY A 584 -39.12 27.54 -7.84
CA GLY A 584 -38.69 26.37 -8.61
C GLY A 584 -37.23 26.44 -9.07
N LYS A 585 -36.45 27.42 -8.58
CA LYS A 585 -35.05 27.58 -8.97
C LYS A 585 -34.17 26.53 -8.31
N VAL A 586 -33.52 25.69 -9.11
CA VAL A 586 -32.45 24.80 -8.65
C VAL A 586 -31.19 25.63 -8.41
N LEU A 587 -30.71 25.65 -7.16
CA LEU A 587 -29.53 26.41 -6.74
C LEU A 587 -28.26 25.57 -6.86
N TRP A 588 -28.37 24.27 -6.57
CA TRP A 588 -27.27 23.33 -6.63
C TRP A 588 -27.80 21.95 -7.03
N ARG A 589 -26.98 21.17 -7.72
CA ARG A 589 -27.29 19.81 -8.19
C ARG A 589 -26.07 18.93 -8.09
N GLN A 590 -26.21 17.77 -7.45
CA GLN A 590 -25.29 16.65 -7.57
C GLN A 590 -25.90 15.60 -8.50
N PRO A 591 -25.33 15.39 -9.70
CA PRO A 591 -25.83 14.39 -10.63
C PRO A 591 -25.83 12.99 -9.99
N GLY A 592 -26.96 12.30 -10.12
CA GLY A 592 -27.03 10.86 -9.88
C GLY A 592 -26.64 10.13 -11.16
N GLY A 593 -25.88 9.04 -11.04
CA GLY A 593 -25.66 8.12 -12.18
C GLY A 593 -26.97 7.57 -12.75
N SER A 594 -26.90 6.68 -13.74
CA SER A 594 -28.11 6.15 -14.39
C SER A 594 -29.11 5.58 -13.39
N GLY A 595 -30.41 5.85 -13.62
CA GLY A 595 -31.52 5.43 -12.76
C GLY A 595 -31.50 3.94 -12.39
N THR A 596 -30.92 3.11 -13.24
CA THR A 596 -30.74 1.65 -13.08
C THR A 596 -29.92 1.24 -11.86
N ASN A 597 -29.12 2.14 -11.29
CA ASN A 597 -28.14 1.75 -10.28
C ASN A 597 -28.70 1.64 -8.86
N GLY A 598 -29.92 2.09 -8.58
CA GLY A 598 -30.43 2.16 -7.20
C GLY A 598 -30.65 3.60 -6.73
N SER A 599 -31.21 3.79 -5.53
CA SER A 599 -31.28 5.11 -4.90
C SER A 599 -30.02 5.34 -4.06
N ARG A 600 -29.46 6.54 -4.14
CA ARG A 600 -28.29 6.95 -3.35
C ARG A 600 -28.76 7.28 -1.93
N THR A 601 -27.93 6.95 -0.95
CA THR A 601 -28.14 7.42 0.43
C THR A 601 -27.93 8.93 0.48
N VAL A 602 -28.87 9.67 1.06
CA VAL A 602 -28.78 11.13 1.19
C VAL A 602 -29.29 11.58 2.55
N TYR A 603 -28.51 12.41 3.23
CA TYR A 603 -28.89 13.10 4.47
C TYR A 603 -28.67 14.60 4.33
N ALA A 604 -29.48 15.39 5.03
CA ALA A 604 -29.35 16.84 4.98
C ALA A 604 -29.64 17.50 6.32
N MET A 605 -28.88 18.54 6.63
CA MET A 605 -29.03 19.36 7.82
C MET A 605 -28.97 20.85 7.46
N PRO A 606 -29.90 21.68 7.96
CA PRO A 606 -29.83 23.12 7.78
C PRO A 606 -28.82 23.78 8.73
N GLN A 607 -28.20 24.86 8.27
CA GLN A 607 -27.40 25.72 9.14
C GLN A 607 -28.29 26.41 10.18
N PRO A 608 -28.01 26.25 11.49
CA PRO A 608 -28.77 26.95 12.51
C PRO A 608 -28.65 28.46 12.33
N ASN A 609 -29.79 29.14 12.28
CA ASN A 609 -29.91 30.58 12.05
C ASN A 609 -29.30 31.08 10.73
N GLY A 610 -29.04 30.18 9.78
CA GLY A 610 -28.49 30.50 8.46
C GLY A 610 -29.38 30.00 7.32
N ALA A 611 -28.89 30.10 6.09
CA ALA A 611 -29.60 29.58 4.92
C ALA A 611 -28.80 28.51 4.15
N SER A 612 -27.58 28.21 4.61
CA SER A 612 -26.75 27.14 4.06
C SER A 612 -27.27 25.75 4.46
N MET A 613 -26.87 24.75 3.69
CA MET A 613 -27.23 23.34 3.90
C MET A 613 -25.97 22.48 3.91
N ALA A 614 -25.91 21.52 4.84
CA ALA A 614 -24.99 20.40 4.77
C ALA A 614 -25.73 19.22 4.14
N ILE A 615 -25.20 18.67 3.05
CA ILE A 615 -25.82 17.60 2.27
C ILE A 615 -24.82 16.45 2.13
N ALA A 616 -25.10 15.34 2.79
CA ALA A 616 -24.33 14.11 2.69
C ALA A 616 -24.91 13.21 1.61
N VAL A 617 -24.07 12.72 0.70
CA VAL A 617 -24.47 11.88 -0.45
C VAL A 617 -23.54 10.68 -0.53
N GLY A 618 -24.07 9.48 -0.72
CA GLY A 618 -23.28 8.27 -0.99
C GLY A 618 -23.11 8.03 -2.48
N SER A 619 -21.90 7.78 -2.99
CA SER A 619 -21.64 7.44 -4.39
C SER A 619 -22.20 6.09 -4.79
N GLN A 620 -22.23 5.15 -3.85
CA GLN A 620 -22.77 3.82 -4.07
C GLN A 620 -24.25 3.73 -3.69
N PRO A 621 -25.06 3.09 -4.53
CA PRO A 621 -26.47 2.84 -4.24
C PRO A 621 -26.63 1.78 -3.13
N ASN A 622 -27.66 1.96 -2.29
CA ASN A 622 -28.19 0.95 -1.37
C ASN A 622 -27.26 0.38 -0.27
N ASN A 623 -26.11 0.98 0.03
CA ASN A 623 -25.21 0.46 1.08
C ASN A 623 -25.37 1.14 2.45
N GLY A 624 -26.24 2.15 2.57
CA GLY A 624 -26.45 2.93 3.80
C GLY A 624 -25.33 3.92 4.13
N ASP A 625 -24.17 3.79 3.49
CA ASP A 625 -23.02 4.67 3.65
C ASP A 625 -23.15 5.95 2.80
N VAL A 626 -22.50 7.02 3.26
CA VAL A 626 -22.25 8.25 2.52
C VAL A 626 -20.76 8.53 2.44
N ASP A 627 -20.30 9.14 1.35
CA ASP A 627 -18.88 9.38 1.11
C ASP A 627 -18.57 10.78 0.57
N GLN A 628 -19.59 11.61 0.37
CA GLN A 628 -19.45 13.02 0.02
C GLN A 628 -20.25 13.88 0.98
N LEU A 629 -19.62 14.89 1.58
CA LEU A 629 -20.31 15.94 2.33
C LEU A 629 -20.16 17.27 1.60
N TRP A 630 -21.29 17.87 1.22
CA TRP A 630 -21.35 19.15 0.54
C TRP A 630 -21.88 20.23 1.49
N LEU A 631 -21.16 21.34 1.61
CA LEU A 631 -21.69 22.57 2.20
C LEU A 631 -22.17 23.46 1.06
N VAL A 632 -23.47 23.74 1.03
CA VAL A 632 -24.13 24.49 -0.04
C VAL A 632 -24.67 25.79 0.52
N ALA A 633 -24.17 26.90 0.00
CA ALA A 633 -24.58 28.25 0.35
C ALA A 633 -25.94 28.63 -0.30
N PRO A 634 -26.59 29.71 0.18
CA PRO A 634 -27.93 30.09 -0.28
C PRO A 634 -28.00 30.55 -1.74
N ASP A 635 -26.86 30.92 -2.32
CA ASP A 635 -26.68 31.34 -3.71
C ASP A 635 -26.35 30.18 -4.66
N GLY A 636 -26.14 28.97 -4.11
CA GLY A 636 -25.78 27.77 -4.87
C GLY A 636 -24.28 27.46 -4.89
N GLN A 637 -23.41 28.32 -4.35
CA GLN A 637 -22.00 27.97 -4.18
C GLN A 637 -21.87 26.75 -3.27
N ALA A 638 -21.08 25.76 -3.68
CA ALA A 638 -20.94 24.52 -2.95
C ALA A 638 -19.49 24.11 -2.84
N THR A 639 -19.14 23.52 -1.70
CA THR A 639 -17.81 22.96 -1.45
C THR A 639 -17.96 21.56 -0.87
N GLN A 640 -17.27 20.59 -1.47
CA GLN A 640 -17.15 19.25 -0.90
C GLN A 640 -16.06 19.28 0.18
N VAL A 641 -16.42 18.87 1.40
CA VAL A 641 -15.56 18.99 2.59
C VAL A 641 -15.15 17.63 3.16
N VAL A 642 -15.80 16.55 2.74
CA VAL A 642 -15.41 15.17 3.05
C VAL A 642 -15.45 14.35 1.75
N ASP A 643 -14.40 13.56 1.54
CA ASP A 643 -14.24 12.65 0.41
C ASP A 643 -13.73 11.29 0.91
N GLY A 644 -14.66 10.36 1.10
CA GLY A 644 -14.43 9.07 1.76
C GLY A 644 -15.57 8.70 2.70
N VAL A 645 -15.74 7.42 3.02
CA VAL A 645 -16.88 6.93 3.81
C VAL A 645 -16.93 7.58 5.20
N PHE A 646 -18.08 8.13 5.56
CA PHE A 646 -18.36 8.72 6.87
C PHE A 646 -19.82 8.51 7.28
N TYR A 647 -20.13 8.83 8.54
CA TYR A 647 -21.48 8.67 9.09
C TYR A 647 -21.94 9.96 9.77
N PRO A 648 -22.86 10.75 9.16
CA PRO A 648 -23.26 12.04 9.71
C PRO A 648 -24.05 11.88 11.01
N ALA A 649 -23.79 12.75 11.98
CA ALA A 649 -24.51 12.79 13.25
C ALA A 649 -25.90 13.44 13.14
N PHE A 650 -26.41 13.71 11.93
CA PHE A 650 -27.72 14.30 11.68
C PHE A 650 -28.63 13.35 10.90
N TYR A 651 -28.42 12.05 11.09
CA TYR A 651 -29.28 11.01 10.57
C TYR A 651 -30.66 11.08 11.27
N ALA A 652 -31.66 11.61 10.57
CA ALA A 652 -33.05 11.52 10.99
C ALA A 652 -33.76 10.45 10.15
N GLY A 653 -33.25 9.22 10.15
CA GLY A 653 -33.97 8.08 9.59
C GLY A 653 -34.70 7.33 10.69
N PHE A 654 -36.03 7.27 10.55
CA PHE A 654 -36.86 6.19 11.06
C PHE A 654 -37.20 5.26 9.90
#